data_AF-A0A067CFN8-F1
#
_entry.id   AF-A0A067CFN8-F1
#
_cell.length_a   1.000
_cell.length_b   1.000
_cell.length_c   1.000
_cell.angle_alpha   90.00
_cell.angle_beta   90.00
_cell.angle_gamma   90.00
#
_symmetry.space_group_name_H-M   'P 1'
#
loop_
_entity.id
_entity.type
_entity.pdbx_description
1 polymer ?
#
loop_
_entity_poly.entity_id
_entity_poly.type
_entity_poly.pdbx_seq_one_letter_code
_entity_poly.pdbx_strand_id
1 'polypeptide(L)'
;MPAIHQYQVVGRKAPTESDPNPPAFRMKLFAPNEVLAKSRFWYFLHQMKKMKKTTGEILCLNELREKNKRIVKNYGVWIRYNSRSGTHNMYKEYRDVTLCGAVEQMYAELAGRHRARPRSIQIMRTAILAAKDCKNAQHASDPKAAAMAPKKQKGEQKDEKHKHPLQAVIFADSWTKTFRPISLETPKVLLPLANVPMLEYTLEFLASNGVEEVLIFCTAHAAAIEAFLATSVIAQTVKTQCILAPTCLTAGDAIRELDRMQAVRSDPFILISGDVVSNMNLKGAIESHEARKKKDSTSIMTVVMKEVQLHHDIRPLTDDLLVAMDTATNQIVLYESSSSHAPSALLPTAMFQDHKQIGFRYDLMDAHVDICSPEVLLQFSDNFDYQDMRRDFIRNEVLNYEMGNRIHAHIISKEFAARVHDPRTYAAISHAILQRWAYPMVPDNNFLGLPSTYRHQRGDIYKEDDVQLARTCTVRSTSIVGGRTTIGANTDIVQSAIGRDCKIGQNVRIAGSFLWDNVTIEDDVVLEGAIVCNGAVIRKGAIVQEGALISFNVVVGPKFTVPSYTKLTTVRATDDDDGFSSDDDDSDKDATTTTEALGDDAWLPKHVGVNGVGRIWTLDDDEIYLDGSDDEDDDDDDANQAARLHRLKQTLIGAKEVVTARTSRLASWDALSESDDEEPLNAFEEEDPMARFVRVVMDMVLSGDANGDDVENLFLEIKSFKFAQNRSFADCLEAILPALCNAIPRANKAPMAIMGLLKAKLEKWSGVVSKCIMNDVERVKIVDTLAAYCVHATNSASFGSLFRYILQVAYDLDWITEETVFGWEDKVLAEAPSHPEQALLKAAAMQEFLEWLREDDDDSDDDDDDDDDDSDDE
;
A
#
# COMPACT_ATOMS: atom_id res chain seq x y z
N MET A 1 -5.52 1.26 37.72
CA MET A 1 -5.14 2.41 38.57
C MET A 1 -5.74 2.21 39.97
N PRO A 2 -5.11 2.68 41.06
CA PRO A 2 -5.72 2.65 42.38
C PRO A 2 -6.99 3.54 42.42
N ALA A 3 -8.00 3.12 43.17
CA ALA A 3 -9.28 3.83 43.30
C ALA A 3 -9.09 5.27 43.79
N ILE A 4 -9.84 6.21 43.22
CA ILE A 4 -9.75 7.64 43.49
C ILE A 4 -10.86 8.07 44.44
N HIS A 5 -10.47 8.75 45.51
CA HIS A 5 -11.37 9.28 46.52
C HIS A 5 -11.41 10.81 46.48
N GLN A 6 -12.57 11.38 46.78
CA GLN A 6 -12.72 12.83 46.91
C GLN A 6 -12.48 13.24 48.37
N TYR A 7 -11.55 14.17 48.58
CA TYR A 7 -11.23 14.71 49.90
C TYR A 7 -11.52 16.21 49.97
N GLN A 8 -12.03 16.64 51.11
CA GLN A 8 -12.07 18.04 51.51
C GLN A 8 -10.96 18.28 52.53
N VAL A 9 -9.95 19.04 52.14
CA VAL A 9 -8.83 19.41 53.01
C VAL A 9 -8.96 20.89 53.37
N VAL A 10 -8.87 21.19 54.67
CA VAL A 10 -8.81 22.55 55.20
C VAL A 10 -7.47 22.75 55.87
N GLY A 11 -6.72 23.76 55.43
CA GLY A 11 -5.43 24.12 56.02
C GLY A 11 -5.27 25.62 56.13
N ARG A 12 -4.43 26.05 57.08
CA ARG A 12 -4.09 27.45 57.31
C ARG A 12 -2.59 27.60 57.55
N LYS A 13 -2.11 28.83 57.60
CA LYS A 13 -0.75 29.12 58.10
C LYS A 13 -0.68 28.75 59.58
N ALA A 14 0.47 28.29 60.07
CA ALA A 14 0.64 28.11 61.50
C ALA A 14 0.47 29.46 62.20
N PRO A 15 -0.35 29.57 63.26
CA PRO A 15 -0.52 30.82 64.01
C PRO A 15 0.82 31.31 64.55
N THR A 16 1.09 32.61 64.43
CA THR A 16 2.29 33.27 64.98
C THR A 16 1.88 34.37 65.96
N GLU A 17 2.78 34.81 66.85
CA GLU A 17 2.48 35.91 67.80
C GLU A 17 2.01 37.20 67.10
N SER A 18 2.45 37.41 65.86
CA SER A 18 2.05 38.53 65.00
C SER A 18 0.74 38.34 64.23
N ASP A 19 0.25 37.11 64.08
CA ASP A 19 -1.00 36.78 63.39
C ASP A 19 -1.64 35.54 64.05
N PRO A 20 -2.41 35.74 65.15
CA PRO A 20 -2.96 34.65 65.93
C PRO A 20 -4.11 33.91 65.24
N ASN A 21 -4.70 34.46 64.16
CA ASN A 21 -5.82 33.81 63.47
C ASN A 21 -5.70 33.91 61.93
N PRO A 22 -4.75 33.19 61.33
CA PRO A 22 -4.53 33.24 59.89
C PRO A 22 -5.70 32.59 59.13
N PRO A 23 -6.02 33.06 57.91
CA PRO A 23 -7.15 32.59 57.14
C PRO A 23 -7.03 31.10 56.77
N ALA A 24 -8.13 30.36 56.96
CA ALA A 24 -8.22 28.95 56.60
C ALA A 24 -8.71 28.77 55.17
N PHE A 25 -8.03 27.92 54.40
CA PHE A 25 -8.35 27.59 53.02
C PHE A 25 -8.93 26.20 52.94
N ARG A 26 -10.11 26.09 52.32
CA ARG A 26 -10.79 24.82 52.05
C ARG A 26 -10.65 24.48 50.57
N MET A 27 -10.17 23.27 50.28
CA MET A 27 -10.07 22.77 48.90
C MET A 27 -10.66 21.36 48.80
N LYS A 28 -11.44 21.13 47.74
CA LYS A 28 -11.90 19.79 47.34
C LYS A 28 -10.97 19.28 46.26
N LEU A 29 -10.40 18.10 46.47
CA LEU A 29 -9.45 17.49 45.56
C LEU A 29 -9.65 15.98 45.50
N PHE A 30 -9.12 15.36 44.45
CA PHE A 30 -9.20 13.91 44.24
C PHE A 30 -7.83 13.28 44.47
N ALA A 31 -7.75 12.20 45.24
CA ALA A 31 -6.50 11.48 45.51
C ALA A 31 -6.79 10.01 45.87
N PRO A 32 -5.82 9.09 45.67
CA PRO A 32 -6.01 7.68 46.05
C PRO A 32 -6.10 7.43 47.56
N ASN A 33 -5.43 8.26 48.38
CA ASN A 33 -5.43 8.12 49.84
C ASN A 33 -5.25 9.50 50.52
N GLU A 34 -5.43 9.53 51.84
CA GLU A 34 -5.35 10.75 52.65
C GLU A 34 -3.96 11.41 52.61
N VAL A 35 -2.89 10.61 52.54
CA VAL A 35 -1.50 11.11 52.53
C VAL A 35 -1.26 11.91 51.24
N LEU A 36 -1.65 11.35 50.10
CA LEU A 36 -1.57 12.02 48.80
C LEU A 36 -2.52 13.21 48.72
N ALA A 37 -3.66 13.17 49.41
CA ALA A 37 -4.57 14.31 49.51
C ALA A 37 -3.92 15.51 50.22
N LYS A 38 -3.25 15.28 51.37
CA LYS A 38 -2.48 16.31 52.08
C LYS A 38 -1.33 16.86 51.23
N SER A 39 -0.62 15.98 50.52
CA SER A 39 0.47 16.40 49.63
C SER A 39 -0.02 17.27 48.47
N ARG A 40 -1.09 16.85 47.78
CA ARG A 40 -1.75 17.63 46.71
C ARG A 40 -2.30 18.95 47.23
N PHE A 41 -2.84 18.98 48.45
CA PHE A 41 -3.28 20.22 49.09
C PHE A 41 -2.16 21.25 49.16
N TRP A 42 -1.00 20.88 49.72
CA TRP A 42 0.14 21.78 49.82
C TRP A 42 0.72 22.17 48.46
N TYR A 43 0.73 21.26 47.49
CA TYR A 43 1.17 21.56 46.13
C TYR A 43 0.37 22.71 45.51
N PHE A 44 -0.96 22.64 45.53
CA PHE A 44 -1.80 23.71 44.97
C PHE A 44 -1.80 24.97 45.84
N LEU A 45 -1.76 24.84 47.17
CA LEU A 45 -1.71 26.00 48.07
C LEU A 45 -0.41 26.80 47.91
N HIS A 46 0.70 26.12 47.61
CA HIS A 46 1.96 26.76 47.27
C HIS A 46 1.86 27.57 45.97
N GLN A 47 1.24 27.01 44.92
CA GLN A 47 1.05 27.72 43.67
C GLN A 47 0.10 28.92 43.79
N MET A 48 -1.00 28.78 44.56
CA MET A 48 -2.03 29.83 44.64
C MET A 48 -1.74 30.91 45.69
N LYS A 49 -1.11 30.55 46.81
CA LYS A 49 -0.92 31.44 47.97
C LYS A 49 0.52 31.48 48.49
N LYS A 50 1.48 30.85 47.78
CA LYS A 50 2.91 30.76 48.16
C LYS A 50 3.15 30.18 49.56
N MET A 51 2.19 29.43 50.11
CA MET A 51 2.31 28.78 51.42
C MET A 51 2.99 27.41 51.30
N LYS A 52 3.92 27.11 52.21
CA LYS A 52 4.66 25.84 52.24
C LYS A 52 4.14 24.95 53.38
N LYS A 53 4.30 23.63 53.23
CA LYS A 53 3.96 22.62 54.25
C LYS A 53 4.65 22.90 55.60
N THR A 54 5.87 23.43 55.59
CA THR A 54 6.64 23.76 56.80
C THR A 54 6.05 24.93 57.59
N THR A 55 5.32 25.82 56.91
CA THR A 55 4.77 27.06 57.49
C THR A 55 3.28 26.99 57.78
N GLY A 56 2.65 25.84 57.56
CA GLY A 56 1.20 25.70 57.64
C GLY A 56 0.76 24.38 58.27
N GLU A 57 -0.45 24.40 58.82
CA GLU A 57 -1.08 23.25 59.47
C GLU A 57 -2.39 22.88 58.75
N ILE A 58 -2.71 21.58 58.75
CA ILE A 58 -3.98 21.06 58.23
C ILE A 58 -4.93 20.93 59.41
N LEU A 59 -6.05 21.64 59.36
CA LEU A 59 -7.07 21.65 60.41
C LEU A 59 -7.99 20.44 60.32
N CYS A 60 -8.46 20.12 59.11
CA CYS A 60 -9.30 18.95 58.90
C CYS A 60 -9.11 18.34 57.52
N LEU A 61 -9.27 17.02 57.46
CA LEU A 61 -9.31 16.23 56.24
C LEU A 61 -10.53 15.32 56.34
N ASN A 62 -11.50 15.50 55.46
CA ASN A 62 -12.71 14.69 55.42
C ASN A 62 -12.83 14.05 54.03
N GLU A 63 -13.00 12.73 53.98
CA GLU A 63 -13.40 12.04 52.76
C GLU A 63 -14.88 12.37 52.44
N LEU A 64 -15.14 12.88 51.23
CA LEU A 64 -16.48 13.18 50.75
C LEU A 64 -17.02 11.95 50.02
N ARG A 65 -17.99 11.27 50.64
CA ARG A 65 -18.70 10.14 50.04
C ARG A 65 -20.07 10.57 49.53
N GLU A 66 -20.38 10.20 48.30
CA GLU A 66 -21.71 10.47 47.72
C GLU A 66 -22.79 9.60 48.37
N LYS A 67 -23.92 10.22 48.73
CA LYS A 67 -25.01 9.56 49.45
C LYS A 67 -25.81 8.58 48.59
N ASN A 68 -25.93 8.82 47.28
CA ASN A 68 -26.77 8.04 46.36
C ASN A 68 -25.94 7.50 45.19
N LYS A 69 -25.50 6.23 45.29
CA LYS A 69 -24.77 5.51 44.23
C LYS A 69 -25.66 4.70 43.26
N ARG A 70 -26.99 4.84 43.37
CA ARG A 70 -27.96 4.04 42.59
C ARG A 70 -28.51 4.74 41.35
N ILE A 71 -28.14 5.99 41.12
CA ILE A 71 -28.69 6.81 40.03
C ILE A 71 -27.53 7.25 39.14
N VAL A 72 -27.61 6.90 37.85
CA VAL A 72 -26.67 7.36 36.83
C VAL A 72 -26.85 8.85 36.59
N LYS A 73 -25.75 9.60 36.58
CA LYS A 73 -25.73 11.06 36.37
C LYS A 73 -24.70 11.41 35.31
N ASN A 74 -24.88 12.58 34.72
CA ASN A 74 -23.89 13.18 33.82
C ASN A 74 -23.05 14.19 34.61
N TYR A 75 -21.74 14.04 34.54
CA TYR A 75 -20.77 14.90 35.22
C TYR A 75 -19.97 15.69 34.20
N GLY A 76 -20.04 17.02 34.28
CA GLY A 76 -19.14 17.92 33.59
C GLY A 76 -17.85 18.10 34.38
N VAL A 77 -16.71 17.89 33.75
CA VAL A 77 -15.37 18.00 34.33
C VAL A 77 -14.57 19.02 33.53
N TRP A 78 -14.19 20.12 34.18
CA TRP A 78 -13.29 21.12 33.62
C TRP A 78 -11.90 20.86 34.16
N ILE A 79 -10.95 20.65 33.27
CA ILE A 79 -9.57 20.34 33.61
C ILE A 79 -8.61 21.32 32.94
N ARG A 80 -7.44 21.43 33.54
CA ARG A 80 -6.26 22.05 32.97
C ARG A 80 -5.14 21.02 33.03
N TYR A 81 -4.45 20.76 31.94
CA TYR A 81 -3.33 19.82 31.94
C TYR A 81 -2.14 20.35 31.17
N ASN A 82 -0.93 19.92 31.56
CA ASN A 82 0.29 20.21 30.82
C ASN A 82 0.62 19.06 29.86
N SER A 83 0.72 19.37 28.58
CA SER A 83 1.25 18.51 27.52
C SER A 83 2.72 18.85 27.24
N ARG A 84 3.36 18.15 26.27
CA ARG A 84 4.68 18.51 25.77
C ARG A 84 4.72 19.89 25.08
N SER A 85 3.57 20.36 24.58
CA SER A 85 3.43 21.63 23.84
C SER A 85 2.96 22.82 24.70
N GLY A 86 2.61 22.61 25.98
CA GLY A 86 2.19 23.69 26.87
C GLY A 86 1.03 23.33 27.80
N THR A 87 0.44 24.34 28.44
CA THR A 87 -0.71 24.20 29.35
C THR A 87 -2.03 24.40 28.62
N HIS A 88 -2.90 23.40 28.63
CA HIS A 88 -4.19 23.40 27.92
C HIS A 88 -5.36 23.31 28.90
N ASN A 89 -6.46 24.02 28.61
CA ASN A 89 -7.73 23.87 29.33
C ASN A 89 -8.67 22.99 28.50
N MET A 90 -9.34 22.03 29.14
CA MET A 90 -10.28 21.13 28.47
C MET A 90 -11.55 20.94 29.32
N TYR A 91 -12.69 20.77 28.65
CA TYR A 91 -13.97 20.45 29.26
C TYR A 91 -14.46 19.13 28.69
N LYS A 92 -14.99 18.25 29.55
CA LYS A 92 -15.52 16.96 29.12
C LYS A 92 -16.65 16.46 30.01
N GLU A 93 -17.53 15.65 29.44
CA GLU A 93 -18.72 15.09 30.11
C GLU A 93 -18.58 13.57 30.25
N TYR A 94 -18.82 13.04 31.45
CA TYR A 94 -18.74 11.61 31.75
C TYR A 94 -20.06 11.15 32.38
N ARG A 95 -20.57 9.99 31.96
CA ARG A 95 -21.78 9.38 32.53
C ARG A 95 -21.37 8.27 33.48
N ASP A 96 -21.72 8.41 34.75
CA ASP A 96 -21.35 7.46 35.80
C ASP A 96 -22.38 7.49 36.95
N VAL A 97 -22.39 6.45 37.78
CA VAL A 97 -23.14 6.42 39.04
C VAL A 97 -22.49 7.28 40.13
N THR A 98 -21.18 7.55 40.03
CA THR A 98 -20.45 8.36 41.02
C THR A 98 -19.49 9.39 40.40
N LEU A 99 -19.29 10.52 41.07
CA LEU A 99 -18.31 11.52 40.64
C LEU A 99 -16.87 10.98 40.64
N CYS A 100 -16.53 10.11 41.59
CA CYS A 100 -15.21 9.46 41.62
C CYS A 100 -14.98 8.58 40.39
N GLY A 101 -15.97 7.76 40.00
CA GLY A 101 -15.91 6.95 38.80
C GLY A 101 -15.75 7.79 37.52
N ALA A 102 -16.51 8.88 37.41
CA ALA A 102 -16.38 9.83 36.30
C ALA A 102 -14.95 10.44 36.20
N VAL A 103 -14.33 10.72 37.35
CA VAL A 103 -12.95 11.24 37.40
C VAL A 103 -11.92 10.14 37.08
N GLU A 104 -12.16 8.88 37.47
CA GLU A 104 -11.31 7.75 37.08
C GLU A 104 -11.34 7.51 35.56
N GLN A 105 -12.52 7.54 34.95
CA GLN A 105 -12.68 7.48 33.49
C GLN A 105 -11.91 8.61 32.80
N MET A 106 -11.98 9.83 33.34
CA MET A 106 -11.24 10.99 32.85
C MET A 106 -9.71 10.79 32.91
N TYR A 107 -9.18 10.25 34.01
CA TYR A 107 -7.75 9.95 34.11
C TYR A 107 -7.31 8.83 33.17
N ALA A 108 -8.12 7.78 32.99
CA ALA A 108 -7.82 6.69 32.05
C ALA A 108 -7.77 7.21 30.60
N GLU A 109 -8.74 8.02 30.21
CA GLU A 109 -8.81 8.60 28.88
C GLU A 109 -7.63 9.56 28.60
N LEU A 110 -7.30 10.44 29.54
CA LEU A 110 -6.17 11.36 29.39
C LEU A 110 -4.82 10.65 29.34
N ALA A 111 -4.69 9.52 30.04
CA ALA A 111 -3.49 8.69 29.98
C ALA A 111 -3.36 8.01 28.61
N GLY A 112 -4.46 7.52 28.04
CA GLY A 112 -4.48 6.89 26.72
C GLY A 112 -4.33 7.87 25.57
N ARG A 113 -5.30 8.78 25.38
CA ARG A 113 -5.39 9.66 24.21
C ARG A 113 -4.40 10.83 24.24
N HIS A 114 -4.21 11.44 25.41
CA HIS A 114 -3.42 12.66 25.54
C HIS A 114 -2.03 12.42 26.17
N ARG A 115 -1.69 11.16 26.48
CA ARG A 115 -0.44 10.74 27.16
C ARG A 115 -0.11 11.62 28.39
N ALA A 116 -1.13 12.17 29.05
CA ALA A 116 -0.99 13.12 30.15
C ALA A 116 -0.87 12.35 31.47
N ARG A 117 0.18 12.64 32.26
CA ARG A 117 0.38 11.99 33.55
C ARG A 117 -0.63 12.53 34.58
N PRO A 118 -1.19 11.70 35.49
CA PRO A 118 -2.12 12.16 36.53
C PRO A 118 -1.63 13.33 37.40
N ARG A 119 -0.31 13.50 37.53
CA ARG A 119 0.32 14.62 38.25
C ARG A 119 0.30 15.96 37.50
N SER A 120 0.17 15.94 36.17
CA SER A 120 0.14 17.15 35.33
C SER A 120 -1.28 17.61 35.01
N ILE A 121 -2.29 16.96 35.59
CA ILE A 121 -3.71 17.25 35.39
C ILE A 121 -4.27 17.92 36.65
N GLN A 122 -4.86 19.10 36.48
CA GLN A 122 -5.57 19.86 37.50
C GLN A 122 -7.06 19.90 37.16
N ILE A 123 -7.89 19.38 38.06
CA ILE A 123 -9.35 19.48 37.93
C ILE A 123 -9.76 20.86 38.49
N MET A 124 -10.25 21.72 37.62
CA MET A 124 -10.65 23.10 37.94
C MET A 124 -12.04 23.14 38.59
N ARG A 125 -12.98 22.37 38.03
CA ARG A 125 -14.37 22.33 38.48
C ARG A 125 -14.99 21.00 38.09
N THR A 126 -15.92 20.53 38.90
CA THR A 126 -16.86 19.46 38.54
C THR A 126 -18.29 19.93 38.80
N ALA A 127 -19.23 19.50 37.97
CA ALA A 127 -20.66 19.79 38.14
C ALA A 127 -21.52 18.61 37.68
N ILE A 128 -22.66 18.41 38.34
CA ILE A 128 -23.70 17.50 37.86
C ILE A 128 -24.52 18.28 36.83
N LEU A 129 -24.67 17.72 35.64
CA LEU A 129 -25.40 18.33 34.54
C LEU A 129 -26.80 17.71 34.44
N ALA A 130 -27.82 18.53 34.20
CA ALA A 130 -29.12 18.03 33.78
C ALA A 130 -29.04 17.57 32.32
N ALA A 131 -29.88 16.62 31.91
CA ALA A 131 -29.85 16.07 30.55
C ALA A 131 -29.94 17.16 29.46
N LYS A 132 -30.72 18.22 29.69
CA LYS A 132 -30.85 19.36 28.78
C LYS A 132 -29.58 20.22 28.62
N ASP A 133 -28.67 20.16 29.59
CA ASP A 133 -27.46 20.98 29.64
C ASP A 133 -26.21 20.19 29.18
N CYS A 134 -26.37 18.90 28.87
CA CYS A 134 -25.32 18.05 28.31
C CYS A 134 -25.16 18.33 26.82
N LYS A 135 -23.94 18.65 26.38
CA LYS A 135 -23.67 18.93 24.95
C LYS A 135 -23.92 17.72 24.05
N ASN A 136 -23.92 16.51 24.60
CA ASN A 136 -24.17 15.26 23.89
C ASN A 136 -25.63 14.75 23.95
N ALA A 137 -26.57 15.51 24.54
CA ALA A 137 -27.95 15.05 24.73
C ALA A 137 -28.84 15.05 23.48
N GLN A 138 -28.34 15.46 22.31
CA GLN A 138 -29.08 15.32 21.05
C GLN A 138 -29.14 13.87 20.52
N HIS A 139 -28.46 12.90 21.17
CA HIS A 139 -28.35 11.52 20.65
C HIS A 139 -28.71 10.37 21.61
N ALA A 140 -29.46 10.59 22.70
CA ALA A 140 -29.86 9.48 23.57
C ALA A 140 -31.36 9.51 23.95
N SER A 141 -32.19 8.81 23.17
CA SER A 141 -33.58 8.49 23.51
C SER A 141 -33.64 7.32 24.51
N ASP A 142 -34.14 7.56 25.72
CA ASP A 142 -34.44 6.48 26.69
C ASP A 142 -35.93 6.02 26.56
N PRO A 143 -36.20 4.70 26.45
CA PRO A 143 -37.52 4.14 26.20
C PRO A 143 -38.21 3.74 27.52
N LYS A 144 -39.01 4.62 28.14
CA LYS A 144 -39.97 4.22 29.21
C LYS A 144 -40.86 5.40 29.66
N ALA A 145 -41.83 5.77 28.84
CA ALA A 145 -43.02 6.52 29.27
C ALA A 145 -44.10 6.46 28.17
N ALA A 146 -44.64 5.27 27.90
CA ALA A 146 -45.78 5.11 27.01
C ALA A 146 -46.91 4.38 27.75
N ALA A 147 -47.74 5.15 28.47
CA ALA A 147 -49.09 4.73 28.82
C ALA A 147 -49.97 5.94 29.19
N MET A 148 -51.15 6.01 28.54
CA MET A 148 -52.33 6.84 28.85
C MET A 148 -52.49 8.22 28.17
N ALA A 149 -52.94 8.19 26.90
CA ALA A 149 -54.08 8.89 26.23
C ALA A 149 -54.36 10.42 26.39
N PRO A 150 -55.14 11.09 25.49
CA PRO A 150 -55.58 10.77 24.11
C PRO A 150 -55.20 11.84 23.05
N LYS A 151 -55.34 11.46 21.77
CA LYS A 151 -55.02 12.22 20.54
C LYS A 151 -55.78 13.55 20.38
N LYS A 152 -55.06 14.60 19.96
CA LYS A 152 -55.57 15.65 19.04
C LYS A 152 -54.46 16.13 18.09
N GLN A 153 -54.82 16.19 16.82
CA GLN A 153 -54.03 16.34 15.59
C GLN A 153 -52.80 17.27 15.66
N LYS A 154 -51.63 16.74 15.28
CA LYS A 154 -50.48 17.50 14.77
C LYS A 154 -49.97 16.82 13.50
N GLY A 155 -49.76 17.62 12.46
CA GLY A 155 -49.16 17.18 11.21
C GLY A 155 -47.78 16.57 11.46
N GLU A 156 -47.44 15.59 10.64
CA GLU A 156 -46.16 14.91 10.62
C GLU A 156 -45.03 15.93 10.39
N GLN A 157 -44.32 16.31 11.44
CA GLN A 157 -42.92 16.72 11.34
C GLN A 157 -42.10 15.50 11.74
N LYS A 158 -41.49 14.87 10.73
CA LYS A 158 -40.44 13.86 10.91
C LYS A 158 -39.30 14.49 11.72
N ASP A 159 -38.83 13.80 12.75
CA ASP A 159 -37.52 14.03 13.35
C ASP A 159 -36.44 13.73 12.30
N GLU A 160 -36.15 14.69 11.42
CA GLU A 160 -34.95 14.63 10.60
C GLU A 160 -33.76 14.97 11.52
N LYS A 161 -33.01 13.94 11.92
CA LYS A 161 -31.60 14.11 12.28
C LYS A 161 -30.98 14.99 11.20
N HIS A 162 -30.26 16.06 11.57
CA HIS A 162 -29.52 16.88 10.62
C HIS A 162 -28.69 15.98 9.70
N LYS A 163 -29.20 15.67 8.50
CA LYS A 163 -28.47 14.88 7.51
C LYS A 163 -27.36 15.82 7.03
N HIS A 164 -26.12 15.43 7.27
CA HIS A 164 -24.99 16.18 6.72
C HIS A 164 -25.16 16.24 5.19
N PRO A 165 -24.80 17.37 4.56
CA PRO A 165 -24.89 17.49 3.11
C PRO A 165 -24.07 16.36 2.47
N LEU A 166 -24.51 15.87 1.31
CA LEU A 166 -23.81 14.80 0.60
C LEU A 166 -22.44 15.32 0.18
N GLN A 167 -21.38 14.69 0.69
CA GLN A 167 -20.00 15.02 0.35
C GLN A 167 -19.45 14.03 -0.68
N ALA A 168 -18.58 14.53 -1.55
CA ALA A 168 -17.77 13.71 -2.43
C ALA A 168 -16.28 14.00 -2.24
N VAL A 169 -15.46 12.96 -2.32
CA VAL A 169 -14.00 13.03 -2.32
C VAL A 169 -13.53 12.69 -3.72
N ILE A 170 -12.78 13.61 -4.32
CA ILE A 170 -12.14 13.44 -5.63
C ILE A 170 -10.64 13.22 -5.44
N PHE A 171 -10.12 12.12 -5.96
CA PHE A 171 -8.67 11.97 -6.14
C PHE A 171 -8.23 12.66 -7.43
N ALA A 172 -7.52 13.78 -7.30
CA ALA A 172 -7.00 14.53 -8.43
C ALA A 172 -5.72 13.91 -9.03
N ASP A 173 -5.08 13.02 -8.29
CA ASP A 173 -3.97 12.19 -8.77
C ASP A 173 -4.45 10.74 -8.91
N SER A 174 -4.06 10.07 -9.98
CA SER A 174 -4.38 8.66 -10.19
C SER A 174 -3.29 7.73 -9.66
N TRP A 175 -2.15 8.26 -9.20
CA TRP A 175 -0.95 7.49 -8.79
C TRP A 175 -0.47 6.51 -9.88
N THR A 176 -0.86 6.75 -11.14
CA THR A 176 -0.45 5.97 -12.31
C THR A 176 0.55 6.77 -13.14
N LYS A 177 1.58 6.08 -13.64
CA LYS A 177 2.64 6.67 -14.48
C LYS A 177 2.31 6.65 -15.98
N THR A 178 1.09 6.25 -16.35
CA THR A 178 0.67 5.96 -17.74
C THR A 178 0.75 7.17 -18.69
N PHE A 179 0.50 8.38 -18.17
CA PHE A 179 0.59 9.64 -18.92
C PHE A 179 1.94 10.35 -18.79
N ARG A 180 2.96 9.74 -18.15
CA ARG A 180 4.32 10.27 -18.21
C ARG A 180 4.82 10.23 -19.66
N PRO A 181 5.47 11.30 -20.16
CA PRO A 181 6.02 12.46 -19.43
C PRO A 181 5.07 13.67 -19.25
N ILE A 182 3.89 13.67 -19.88
CA ILE A 182 2.96 14.81 -19.86
C ILE A 182 2.52 15.16 -18.43
N SER A 183 2.26 14.15 -17.61
CA SER A 183 1.77 14.33 -16.24
C SER A 183 2.77 15.02 -15.30
N LEU A 184 4.05 15.16 -15.70
CA LEU A 184 5.08 15.86 -14.92
C LEU A 184 4.94 17.38 -14.97
N GLU A 185 4.42 17.92 -16.08
CA GLU A 185 4.26 19.37 -16.26
C GLU A 185 2.87 19.83 -15.82
N THR A 186 1.85 19.02 -16.12
CA THR A 186 0.45 19.31 -15.79
C THR A 186 -0.22 18.07 -15.19
N PRO A 187 -1.01 18.22 -14.11
CA PRO A 187 -1.67 17.08 -13.50
C PRO A 187 -2.69 16.45 -14.46
N LYS A 188 -2.81 15.12 -14.39
CA LYS A 188 -3.67 14.33 -15.28
C LYS A 188 -5.08 14.88 -15.39
N VAL A 189 -5.72 15.25 -14.28
CA VAL A 189 -7.12 15.72 -14.28
C VAL A 189 -7.34 17.04 -15.03
N LEU A 190 -6.29 17.79 -15.34
CA LEU A 190 -6.38 19.02 -16.13
C LEU A 190 -6.14 18.80 -17.63
N LEU A 191 -5.82 17.57 -18.05
CA LEU A 191 -5.65 17.30 -19.48
C LEU A 191 -7.00 17.47 -20.22
N PRO A 192 -7.00 18.09 -21.41
CA PRO A 192 -8.23 18.43 -22.11
C PRO A 192 -8.82 17.22 -22.84
N LEU A 193 -10.07 16.88 -22.55
CA LEU A 193 -10.87 15.87 -23.22
C LEU A 193 -11.94 16.58 -24.08
N ALA A 194 -11.84 16.46 -25.40
CA ALA A 194 -12.63 17.27 -26.35
C ALA A 194 -12.59 18.79 -26.02
N ASN A 195 -11.37 19.30 -25.76
CA ASN A 195 -11.05 20.70 -25.43
C ASN A 195 -11.60 21.21 -24.08
N VAL A 196 -12.04 20.32 -23.20
CA VAL A 196 -12.48 20.64 -21.83
C VAL A 196 -11.65 19.81 -20.84
N PRO A 197 -11.09 20.39 -19.76
CA PRO A 197 -10.34 19.63 -18.75
C PRO A 197 -11.17 18.50 -18.13
N MET A 198 -10.57 17.33 -17.91
CA MET A 198 -11.27 16.14 -17.39
C MET A 198 -12.00 16.39 -16.06
N LEU A 199 -11.39 17.16 -15.15
CA LEU A 199 -11.97 17.51 -13.86
C LEU A 199 -13.35 18.18 -13.98
N GLU A 200 -13.59 18.95 -15.04
CA GLU A 200 -14.89 19.63 -15.25
C GLU A 200 -16.02 18.62 -15.48
N TYR A 201 -15.76 17.54 -16.21
CA TYR A 201 -16.74 16.47 -16.43
C TYR A 201 -17.12 15.79 -15.11
N THR A 202 -16.12 15.52 -14.26
CA THR A 202 -16.36 14.92 -12.93
C THR A 202 -17.11 15.88 -12.01
N LEU A 203 -16.78 17.17 -12.02
CA LEU A 203 -17.49 18.18 -11.21
C LEU A 203 -18.95 18.34 -11.64
N GLU A 204 -19.21 18.39 -12.96
CA GLU A 204 -20.58 18.44 -13.48
C GLU A 204 -21.37 17.19 -13.09
N PHE A 205 -20.73 16.03 -13.21
CA PHE A 205 -21.33 14.75 -12.83
C PHE A 205 -21.79 14.75 -11.36
N LEU A 206 -20.95 15.23 -10.45
CA LEU A 206 -21.29 15.32 -9.03
C LEU A 206 -22.35 16.39 -8.75
N ALA A 207 -22.25 17.54 -9.40
CA ALA A 207 -23.22 18.63 -9.27
C ALA A 207 -24.62 18.20 -9.73
N SER A 208 -24.71 17.52 -10.89
CA SER A 208 -25.96 16.96 -11.43
C SER A 208 -26.61 15.93 -10.49
N ASN A 209 -25.80 15.22 -9.70
CA ASN A 209 -26.26 14.24 -8.73
C ASN A 209 -26.62 14.82 -7.35
N GLY A 210 -26.45 16.14 -7.15
CA GLY A 210 -26.85 16.84 -5.92
C GLY A 210 -25.80 16.79 -4.81
N VAL A 211 -24.52 16.65 -5.16
CA VAL A 211 -23.40 16.80 -4.21
C VAL A 211 -23.22 18.30 -3.89
N GLU A 212 -23.15 18.62 -2.60
CA GLU A 212 -23.05 20.02 -2.14
C GLU A 212 -21.63 20.44 -1.77
N GLU A 213 -20.81 19.49 -1.31
CA GLU A 213 -19.42 19.72 -0.90
C GLU A 213 -18.48 18.68 -1.51
N VAL A 214 -17.40 19.16 -2.13
CA VAL A 214 -16.44 18.36 -2.87
C VAL A 214 -15.04 18.61 -2.32
N LEU A 215 -14.39 17.55 -1.85
CA LEU A 215 -13.03 17.56 -1.34
C LEU A 215 -12.09 17.02 -2.43
N ILE A 216 -11.21 17.86 -2.95
CA ILE A 216 -10.28 17.50 -4.02
C ILE A 216 -8.91 17.26 -3.41
N PHE A 217 -8.49 16.00 -3.39
CA PHE A 217 -7.20 15.59 -2.83
C PHE A 217 -6.13 15.61 -3.91
N CYS A 218 -5.00 16.27 -3.64
CA CYS A 218 -3.88 16.39 -4.56
C CYS A 218 -2.54 16.24 -3.83
N THR A 219 -1.61 15.59 -4.52
CA THR A 219 -0.22 15.35 -4.10
C THR A 219 0.71 16.41 -4.69
N ALA A 220 0.57 16.68 -5.99
CA ALA A 220 1.35 17.61 -6.78
C ALA A 220 0.47 18.66 -7.49
N HIS A 221 1.10 19.74 -7.95
CA HIS A 221 0.49 20.82 -8.76
C HIS A 221 -0.81 21.42 -8.22
N ALA A 222 -1.00 21.48 -6.89
CA ALA A 222 -2.20 22.06 -6.25
C ALA A 222 -2.52 23.47 -6.75
N ALA A 223 -1.51 24.32 -6.93
CA ALA A 223 -1.70 25.70 -7.41
C ALA A 223 -2.36 25.77 -8.80
N ALA A 224 -2.06 24.82 -9.70
CA ALA A 224 -2.69 24.75 -11.01
C ALA A 224 -4.16 24.33 -10.91
N ILE A 225 -4.46 23.38 -10.01
CA ILE A 225 -5.84 22.93 -9.74
C ILE A 225 -6.65 24.06 -9.11
N GLU A 226 -6.12 24.76 -8.12
CA GLU A 226 -6.78 25.91 -7.49
C GLU A 226 -7.06 27.05 -8.50
N ALA A 227 -6.10 27.35 -9.38
CA ALA A 227 -6.28 28.34 -10.44
C ALA A 227 -7.39 27.93 -11.43
N PHE A 228 -7.47 26.64 -11.75
CA PHE A 228 -8.54 26.09 -12.57
C PHE A 228 -9.91 26.20 -11.88
N LEU A 229 -10.01 25.79 -10.61
CA LEU A 229 -11.24 25.87 -9.82
C LEU A 229 -11.75 27.30 -9.66
N ALA A 230 -10.86 28.28 -9.57
CA ALA A 230 -11.23 29.69 -9.55
C ALA A 230 -11.90 30.17 -10.85
N THR A 231 -11.60 29.51 -11.98
CA THR A 231 -12.12 29.85 -13.31
C THR A 231 -13.41 29.12 -13.66
N SER A 232 -13.60 27.90 -13.14
CA SER A 232 -14.76 27.06 -13.43
C SER A 232 -16.05 27.60 -12.79
N VAL A 233 -17.12 27.69 -13.59
CA VAL A 233 -18.46 28.12 -13.12
C VAL A 233 -19.12 27.03 -12.27
N ILE A 234 -18.88 25.77 -12.63
CA ILE A 234 -19.44 24.61 -11.93
C ILE A 234 -18.77 24.48 -10.56
N ALA A 235 -17.45 24.65 -10.49
CA ALA A 235 -16.70 24.64 -9.23
C ALA A 235 -17.12 25.74 -8.25
N GLN A 236 -17.74 26.83 -8.72
CA GLN A 236 -18.32 27.88 -7.90
C GLN A 236 -19.75 27.57 -7.42
N THR A 237 -20.44 26.64 -8.09
CA THR A 237 -21.80 26.22 -7.72
C THR A 237 -21.78 25.22 -6.57
N VAL A 238 -20.76 24.36 -6.53
CA VAL A 238 -20.53 23.37 -5.46
C VAL A 238 -19.45 23.89 -4.53
N LYS A 239 -19.54 23.61 -3.22
CA LYS A 239 -18.49 24.02 -2.28
C LYS A 239 -17.26 23.13 -2.48
N THR A 240 -16.26 23.63 -3.21
CA THR A 240 -15.01 22.90 -3.48
C THR A 240 -13.93 23.27 -2.45
N GLN A 241 -13.19 22.28 -1.95
CA GLN A 241 -12.02 22.47 -1.10
C GLN A 241 -10.86 21.61 -1.62
N CYS A 242 -9.71 22.24 -1.88
CA CYS A 242 -8.50 21.53 -2.24
C CYS A 242 -7.72 21.12 -0.97
N ILE A 243 -7.26 19.88 -0.91
CA ILE A 243 -6.42 19.33 0.15
C ILE A 243 -5.10 18.93 -0.49
N LEU A 244 -4.02 19.61 -0.10
CA LEU A 244 -2.66 19.33 -0.53
C LEU A 244 -1.95 18.46 0.52
N ALA A 245 -1.53 17.26 0.13
CA ALA A 245 -0.74 16.37 0.95
C ALA A 245 0.40 15.73 0.13
N PRO A 246 1.58 16.35 0.08
CA PRO A 246 2.70 15.88 -0.75
C PRO A 246 3.35 14.60 -0.23
N THR A 247 3.13 14.24 1.03
CA THR A 247 3.69 13.02 1.64
C THR A 247 2.94 11.75 1.26
N CYS A 248 1.78 11.86 0.60
CA CYS A 248 0.93 10.72 0.26
C CYS A 248 1.33 10.16 -1.10
N LEU A 249 1.91 8.96 -1.12
CA LEU A 249 2.35 8.30 -2.36
C LEU A 249 1.30 7.34 -2.93
N THR A 250 0.31 6.96 -2.13
CA THR A 250 -0.72 5.98 -2.51
C THR A 250 -2.13 6.47 -2.21
N ALA A 251 -3.13 5.80 -2.82
CA ALA A 251 -4.54 6.06 -2.54
C ALA A 251 -4.91 5.75 -1.09
N GLY A 252 -4.35 4.68 -0.52
CA GLY A 252 -4.55 4.31 0.88
C GLY A 252 -4.07 5.39 1.84
N ASP A 253 -2.90 5.99 1.58
CA ASP A 253 -2.37 7.09 2.39
C ASP A 253 -3.27 8.33 2.33
N ALA A 254 -3.82 8.64 1.16
CA ALA A 254 -4.77 9.73 1.00
C ALA A 254 -6.02 9.52 1.87
N ILE A 255 -6.52 8.29 1.95
CA ILE A 255 -7.69 7.93 2.75
C ILE A 255 -7.40 8.02 4.25
N ARG A 256 -6.24 7.53 4.69
CA ARG A 256 -5.78 7.67 6.08
C ARG A 256 -5.64 9.13 6.47
N GLU A 257 -5.13 9.95 5.55
CA GLU A 257 -5.02 11.39 5.75
C GLU A 257 -6.38 12.06 5.91
N LEU A 258 -7.36 11.67 5.08
CA LEU A 258 -8.74 12.16 5.16
C LEU A 258 -9.39 11.79 6.51
N ASP A 259 -9.14 10.58 7.02
CA ASP A 259 -9.58 10.20 8.37
C ASP A 259 -8.88 11.03 9.45
N ARG A 260 -7.55 11.19 9.36
CA ARG A 260 -6.77 12.01 10.30
C ARG A 260 -7.28 13.44 10.39
N MET A 261 -7.66 14.03 9.26
CA MET A 261 -8.23 15.38 9.17
C MET A 261 -9.70 15.44 9.62
N GLN A 262 -10.40 14.31 9.69
CA GLN A 262 -11.85 14.22 9.94
C GLN A 262 -12.64 15.15 9.01
N ALA A 263 -12.23 15.18 7.74
CA ALA A 263 -12.79 16.05 6.71
C ALA A 263 -14.15 15.54 6.21
N VAL A 264 -14.28 14.22 6.09
CA VAL A 264 -15.51 13.54 5.68
C VAL A 264 -16.43 13.37 6.89
N ARG A 265 -17.66 13.84 6.75
CA ARG A 265 -18.72 13.86 7.78
C ARG A 265 -20.04 13.30 7.28
N SER A 266 -20.23 13.19 5.97
CA SER A 266 -21.44 12.62 5.39
C SER A 266 -21.42 11.10 5.44
N ASP A 267 -22.59 10.51 5.65
CA ASP A 267 -22.82 9.07 5.60
C ASP A 267 -24.12 8.82 4.81
N PRO A 268 -24.05 8.30 3.57
CA PRO A 268 -22.83 7.92 2.84
C PRO A 268 -22.05 9.13 2.28
N PHE A 269 -20.82 8.89 1.80
CA PHE A 269 -20.05 9.81 0.97
C PHE A 269 -19.65 9.14 -0.35
N ILE A 270 -19.38 9.94 -1.39
CA ILE A 270 -18.95 9.43 -2.70
C ILE A 270 -17.43 9.53 -2.79
N LEU A 271 -16.77 8.46 -3.21
CA LEU A 271 -15.36 8.46 -3.58
C LEU A 271 -15.25 8.28 -5.09
N ILE A 272 -14.53 9.18 -5.76
CA ILE A 272 -14.40 9.17 -7.23
C ILE A 272 -13.00 9.61 -7.64
N SER A 273 -12.50 9.05 -8.73
CA SER A 273 -11.27 9.53 -9.37
C SER A 273 -11.57 10.73 -10.28
N GLY A 274 -10.70 11.74 -10.31
CA GLY A 274 -10.94 13.01 -11.03
C GLY A 274 -10.85 12.92 -12.56
N ASP A 275 -10.65 11.72 -13.10
CA ASP A 275 -10.54 11.37 -14.51
C ASP A 275 -11.72 10.50 -15.00
N VAL A 276 -12.84 10.51 -14.26
CA VAL A 276 -14.07 9.78 -14.58
C VAL A 276 -15.04 10.68 -15.34
N VAL A 277 -15.57 10.16 -16.45
CA VAL A 277 -16.65 10.77 -17.24
C VAL A 277 -17.88 9.88 -17.15
N SER A 278 -18.98 10.42 -16.64
CA SER A 278 -20.24 9.69 -16.55
C SER A 278 -21.47 10.58 -16.62
N ASN A 279 -22.56 10.06 -17.16
CA ASN A 279 -23.89 10.68 -17.14
C ASN A 279 -24.91 9.87 -16.30
N MET A 280 -24.43 8.98 -15.42
CA MET A 280 -25.30 8.14 -14.60
C MET A 280 -26.05 8.93 -13.52
N ASN A 281 -27.19 8.38 -13.07
CA ASN A 281 -27.92 8.93 -11.93
C ASN A 281 -27.60 8.14 -10.65
N LEU A 282 -26.78 8.72 -9.78
CA LEU A 282 -26.35 8.14 -8.50
C LEU A 282 -27.46 8.03 -7.47
N LYS A 283 -28.59 8.74 -7.62
CA LYS A 283 -29.68 8.71 -6.62
C LYS A 283 -30.17 7.30 -6.34
N GLY A 284 -30.35 6.49 -7.39
CA GLY A 284 -30.78 5.10 -7.24
C GLY A 284 -29.74 4.24 -6.51
N ALA A 285 -28.45 4.46 -6.79
CA ALA A 285 -27.36 3.75 -6.14
C ALA A 285 -27.26 4.13 -4.64
N ILE A 286 -27.33 5.43 -4.32
CA ILE A 286 -27.30 5.97 -2.95
C ILE A 286 -28.49 5.45 -2.13
N GLU A 287 -29.71 5.54 -2.66
CA GLU A 287 -30.91 5.04 -1.99
C GLU A 287 -30.81 3.54 -1.72
N SER A 288 -30.26 2.77 -2.67
CA SER A 288 -30.04 1.34 -2.49
C SER A 288 -29.00 1.04 -1.41
N HIS A 289 -27.93 1.85 -1.32
CA HIS A 289 -26.91 1.73 -0.30
C HIS A 289 -27.46 2.08 1.08
N GLU A 290 -28.18 3.19 1.23
CA GLU A 290 -28.84 3.59 2.48
C GLU A 290 -29.85 2.53 2.95
N ALA A 291 -30.63 1.95 2.02
CA ALA A 291 -31.56 0.87 2.34
C ALA A 291 -30.86 -0.40 2.82
N ARG A 292 -29.72 -0.76 2.21
CA ARG A 292 -28.88 -1.88 2.64
C ARG A 292 -28.25 -1.61 4.00
N LYS A 293 -27.60 -0.46 4.20
CA LYS A 293 -26.97 -0.07 5.47
C LYS A 293 -27.96 -0.08 6.64
N LYS A 294 -29.20 0.34 6.39
CA LYS A 294 -30.28 0.30 7.40
C LYS A 294 -30.70 -1.11 7.80
N LYS A 295 -30.60 -2.08 6.88
CA LYS A 295 -30.92 -3.49 7.14
C LYS A 295 -29.73 -4.24 7.74
N ASP A 296 -28.54 -3.95 7.23
CA ASP A 296 -27.28 -4.57 7.59
C ASP A 296 -26.22 -3.49 7.78
N SER A 297 -25.78 -3.30 9.03
CA SER A 297 -24.78 -2.30 9.36
C SER A 297 -23.41 -2.65 8.81
N THR A 298 -23.14 -3.90 8.42
CA THR A 298 -21.82 -4.29 7.89
C THR A 298 -21.65 -4.02 6.39
N SER A 299 -22.67 -3.49 5.72
CA SER A 299 -22.56 -3.02 4.34
C SER A 299 -21.74 -1.73 4.30
N ILE A 300 -20.46 -1.79 3.93
CA ILE A 300 -19.54 -0.64 4.04
C ILE A 300 -19.41 0.13 2.73
N MET A 301 -19.55 -0.53 1.59
CA MET A 301 -19.27 0.07 0.29
C MET A 301 -20.19 -0.48 -0.81
N THR A 302 -20.52 0.38 -1.78
CA THR A 302 -21.17 0.00 -3.03
C THR A 302 -20.36 0.53 -4.22
N VAL A 303 -19.82 -0.39 -5.01
CA VAL A 303 -19.00 -0.11 -6.20
C VAL A 303 -19.92 -0.03 -7.41
N VAL A 304 -19.77 1.00 -8.23
CA VAL A 304 -20.53 1.12 -9.47
C VAL A 304 -19.77 0.45 -10.62
N MET A 305 -20.44 -0.46 -11.32
CA MET A 305 -19.89 -1.19 -12.46
C MET A 305 -20.74 -0.99 -13.71
N LYS A 306 -20.09 -0.99 -14.87
CA LYS A 306 -20.70 -0.79 -16.17
C LYS A 306 -20.62 -2.09 -16.98
N GLU A 307 -21.73 -2.52 -17.57
CA GLU A 307 -21.72 -3.65 -18.53
C GLU A 307 -21.10 -3.20 -19.86
N VAL A 308 -20.00 -3.84 -20.25
CA VAL A 308 -19.24 -3.57 -21.48
C VAL A 308 -18.76 -4.88 -22.11
N GLN A 309 -18.80 -4.95 -23.44
CA GLN A 309 -18.21 -6.08 -24.16
C GLN A 309 -16.68 -6.12 -23.95
N LEU A 310 -16.11 -7.32 -23.81
CA LEU A 310 -14.68 -7.53 -23.52
C LEU A 310 -13.71 -6.73 -24.41
N HIS A 311 -14.02 -6.60 -25.71
CA HIS A 311 -13.13 -5.96 -26.69
C HIS A 311 -13.55 -4.54 -27.05
N HIS A 312 -14.38 -3.89 -26.24
CA HIS A 312 -14.76 -2.50 -26.49
C HIS A 312 -13.59 -1.57 -26.18
N ASP A 313 -13.37 -0.55 -27.03
CA ASP A 313 -12.22 0.36 -26.90
C ASP A 313 -12.17 1.22 -25.62
N ILE A 314 -13.28 1.34 -24.89
CA ILE A 314 -13.32 2.07 -23.61
C ILE A 314 -12.75 1.23 -22.46
N ARG A 315 -12.62 -0.10 -22.65
CA ARG A 315 -12.00 -1.01 -21.68
C ARG A 315 -10.49 -0.95 -21.84
N PRO A 316 -9.72 -0.65 -20.78
CA PRO A 316 -8.27 -0.77 -20.82
C PRO A 316 -7.88 -2.20 -21.21
N LEU A 317 -6.82 -2.37 -22.00
CA LEU A 317 -6.30 -3.71 -22.31
C LEU A 317 -5.67 -4.41 -21.12
N THR A 318 -5.26 -3.64 -20.13
CA THR A 318 -4.70 -4.12 -18.86
C THR A 318 -5.80 -4.51 -17.86
N ASP A 319 -7.06 -4.21 -18.16
CA ASP A 319 -8.20 -4.46 -17.26
C ASP A 319 -8.80 -5.86 -17.50
N ASP A 320 -8.22 -6.85 -16.84
CA ASP A 320 -8.70 -8.23 -16.78
C ASP A 320 -9.51 -8.50 -15.51
N LEU A 321 -10.43 -7.58 -15.17
CA LEU A 321 -11.32 -7.72 -14.02
C LEU A 321 -12.29 -8.90 -14.17
N LEU A 322 -12.22 -9.83 -13.22
CA LEU A 322 -13.18 -10.90 -12.96
C LEU A 322 -13.91 -10.63 -11.63
N VAL A 323 -15.24 -10.62 -11.69
CA VAL A 323 -16.09 -10.43 -10.51
C VAL A 323 -17.00 -11.64 -10.33
N ALA A 324 -17.00 -12.22 -9.13
CA ALA A 324 -18.03 -13.18 -8.71
C ALA A 324 -18.96 -12.49 -7.72
N MET A 325 -20.27 -12.64 -7.94
CA MET A 325 -21.27 -11.95 -7.13
C MET A 325 -22.50 -12.81 -6.87
N ASP A 326 -23.14 -12.57 -5.73
CA ASP A 326 -24.43 -13.17 -5.40
C ASP A 326 -25.53 -12.53 -6.26
N THR A 327 -26.25 -13.35 -7.03
CA THR A 327 -27.28 -12.90 -7.97
C THR A 327 -28.50 -12.27 -7.30
N ALA A 328 -28.76 -12.59 -6.03
CA ALA A 328 -29.93 -12.08 -5.30
C ALA A 328 -29.64 -10.74 -4.59
N THR A 329 -28.42 -10.58 -4.08
CA THR A 329 -28.06 -9.43 -3.21
C THR A 329 -27.09 -8.45 -3.89
N ASN A 330 -26.54 -8.82 -5.05
CA ASN A 330 -25.42 -8.14 -5.70
C ASN A 330 -24.23 -7.90 -4.76
N GLN A 331 -24.03 -8.78 -3.77
CA GLN A 331 -22.82 -8.77 -2.95
C GLN A 331 -21.65 -9.32 -3.76
N ILE A 332 -20.51 -8.64 -3.71
CA ILE A 332 -19.27 -9.09 -4.33
C ILE A 332 -18.64 -10.15 -3.42
N VAL A 333 -18.29 -11.28 -4.01
CA VAL A 333 -17.73 -12.46 -3.34
C VAL A 333 -16.32 -12.78 -3.85
N LEU A 334 -16.01 -12.36 -5.07
CA LEU A 334 -14.66 -12.35 -5.61
C LEU A 334 -14.46 -11.05 -6.40
N TYR A 335 -13.34 -10.39 -6.17
CA TYR A 335 -12.90 -9.26 -6.97
C TYR A 335 -11.44 -9.49 -7.31
N GLU A 336 -11.18 -9.88 -8.56
CA GLU A 336 -9.83 -10.19 -9.01
C GLU A 336 -9.53 -9.42 -10.29
N SER A 337 -8.59 -8.49 -10.20
CA SER A 337 -8.05 -7.76 -11.33
C SER A 337 -6.67 -8.34 -11.61
N SER A 338 -6.58 -9.23 -12.60
CA SER A 338 -5.32 -9.89 -12.95
C SER A 338 -4.34 -8.87 -13.54
N SER A 339 -3.38 -8.40 -12.74
CA SER A 339 -2.09 -7.88 -13.23
C SER A 339 -1.04 -9.00 -13.32
N SER A 340 -1.18 -10.00 -12.45
CA SER A 340 -0.38 -11.23 -12.42
C SER A 340 -0.87 -12.18 -13.51
N HIS A 341 0.05 -12.67 -14.34
CA HIS A 341 -0.19 -13.57 -15.49
C HIS A 341 -0.78 -14.95 -15.11
N ALA A 342 -1.32 -15.11 -13.90
CA ALA A 342 -1.99 -16.31 -13.46
C ALA A 342 -3.26 -16.55 -14.32
N PRO A 343 -3.34 -17.67 -15.05
CA PRO A 343 -4.47 -17.98 -15.94
C PRO A 343 -5.73 -18.42 -15.18
N SER A 344 -5.71 -18.45 -13.86
CA SER A 344 -6.78 -18.98 -13.01
C SER A 344 -7.13 -18.03 -11.87
N ALA A 345 -8.41 -18.06 -11.47
CA ALA A 345 -8.95 -17.33 -10.33
C ALA A 345 -9.40 -18.34 -9.27
N LEU A 346 -9.12 -18.06 -7.99
CA LEU A 346 -9.41 -18.97 -6.88
C LEU A 346 -10.54 -18.42 -6.01
N LEU A 347 -11.63 -19.17 -5.89
CA LEU A 347 -12.73 -18.85 -4.98
C LEU A 347 -12.80 -19.89 -3.84
N PRO A 348 -12.63 -19.49 -2.57
CA PRO A 348 -12.75 -20.41 -1.45
C PRO A 348 -14.14 -21.08 -1.36
N THR A 349 -14.17 -22.40 -1.12
CA THR A 349 -15.40 -23.19 -1.05
C THR A 349 -16.37 -22.71 0.04
N ALA A 350 -15.87 -22.06 1.10
CA ALA A 350 -16.67 -21.50 2.18
C ALA A 350 -17.74 -20.51 1.68
N MET A 351 -17.43 -19.75 0.61
CA MET A 351 -18.35 -18.76 0.05
C MET A 351 -19.63 -19.38 -0.52
N PHE A 352 -19.57 -20.63 -0.99
CA PHE A 352 -20.75 -21.35 -1.49
C PHE A 352 -21.68 -21.85 -0.38
N GLN A 353 -21.24 -21.83 0.88
CA GLN A 353 -22.09 -22.21 2.02
C GLN A 353 -23.11 -21.09 2.33
N ASP A 354 -22.69 -19.84 2.21
CA ASP A 354 -23.49 -18.66 2.56
C ASP A 354 -24.33 -18.14 1.37
N HIS A 355 -23.83 -18.32 0.15
CA HIS A 355 -24.48 -17.84 -1.07
C HIS A 355 -25.11 -18.97 -1.87
N LYS A 356 -26.42 -18.92 -2.09
CA LYS A 356 -27.17 -19.94 -2.84
C LYS A 356 -26.81 -20.00 -4.32
N GLN A 357 -26.48 -18.85 -4.90
CA GLN A 357 -26.15 -18.72 -6.31
C GLN A 357 -25.10 -17.62 -6.48
N ILE A 358 -23.97 -18.00 -7.07
CA ILE A 358 -22.89 -17.09 -7.41
C ILE A 358 -22.80 -17.03 -8.93
N GLY A 359 -22.82 -15.82 -9.48
CA GLY A 359 -22.61 -15.54 -10.90
C GLY A 359 -21.22 -14.97 -11.13
N PHE A 360 -20.45 -15.58 -12.02
CA PHE A 360 -19.18 -15.05 -12.50
C PHE A 360 -19.42 -14.13 -13.70
N ARG A 361 -18.86 -12.93 -13.66
CA ARG A 361 -19.02 -11.88 -14.66
C ARG A 361 -17.66 -11.34 -15.05
N TYR A 362 -17.37 -11.38 -16.35
CA TYR A 362 -16.16 -10.82 -16.96
C TYR A 362 -16.50 -9.71 -17.98
N ASP A 363 -17.78 -9.42 -18.15
CA ASP A 363 -18.34 -8.34 -18.97
C ASP A 363 -18.55 -7.03 -18.19
N LEU A 364 -18.14 -6.99 -16.92
CA LEU A 364 -18.23 -5.79 -16.09
C LEU A 364 -16.92 -5.01 -16.14
N MET A 365 -17.06 -3.70 -16.28
CA MET A 365 -16.00 -2.71 -16.16
C MET A 365 -16.23 -1.88 -14.91
N ASP A 366 -15.18 -1.62 -14.14
CA ASP A 366 -15.26 -0.73 -13.00
C ASP A 366 -15.37 0.74 -13.46
N ALA A 367 -16.37 1.45 -12.94
CA ALA A 367 -16.55 2.88 -13.23
C ALA A 367 -15.67 3.78 -12.35
N HIS A 368 -15.01 3.24 -11.32
CA HIS A 368 -14.27 4.00 -10.31
C HIS A 368 -15.12 5.09 -9.61
N VAL A 369 -16.38 4.75 -9.36
CA VAL A 369 -17.31 5.53 -8.56
C VAL A 369 -17.80 4.66 -7.42
N ASP A 370 -17.43 5.02 -6.20
CA ASP A 370 -17.76 4.26 -5.00
C ASP A 370 -18.62 5.07 -4.05
N ILE A 371 -19.64 4.41 -3.50
CA ILE A 371 -20.46 4.97 -2.43
C ILE A 371 -20.04 4.29 -1.15
N CYS A 372 -19.40 5.05 -0.27
CA CYS A 372 -18.73 4.54 0.92
C CYS A 372 -19.41 5.05 2.19
N SER A 373 -19.44 4.18 3.21
CA SER A 373 -19.65 4.59 4.59
C SER A 373 -18.34 5.09 5.20
N PRO A 374 -18.35 6.00 6.19
CA PRO A 374 -17.14 6.45 6.90
C PRO A 374 -16.31 5.32 7.54
N GLU A 375 -16.90 4.14 7.76
CA GLU A 375 -16.21 2.93 8.21
C GLU A 375 -15.07 2.51 7.28
N VAL A 376 -15.16 2.80 5.98
CA VAL A 376 -14.06 2.53 5.02
C VAL A 376 -12.81 3.30 5.45
N LEU A 377 -12.94 4.56 5.88
CA LEU A 377 -11.81 5.38 6.32
C LEU A 377 -11.12 4.79 7.56
N LEU A 378 -11.90 4.17 8.44
CA LEU A 378 -11.40 3.49 9.64
C LEU A 378 -10.65 2.21 9.27
N GLN A 379 -11.18 1.41 8.33
CA GLN A 379 -10.49 0.19 7.88
C GLN A 379 -9.11 0.51 7.28
N PHE A 380 -8.99 1.55 6.47
CA PHE A 380 -7.68 1.99 5.96
C PHE A 380 -6.72 2.48 7.06
N SER A 381 -7.26 3.03 8.16
CA SER A 381 -6.45 3.50 9.28
C SER A 381 -5.96 2.36 10.17
N ASP A 382 -6.76 1.30 10.31
CA ASP A 382 -6.40 0.09 11.06
C ASP A 382 -5.48 -0.84 10.25
N ASN A 383 -5.73 -0.97 8.94
CA ASN A 383 -4.97 -1.79 7.99
C ASN A 383 -4.01 -0.92 7.14
N PHE A 384 -2.77 -0.78 7.60
CA PHE A 384 -1.75 0.04 6.94
C PHE A 384 -1.19 -0.58 5.64
N ASP A 385 -1.43 -1.88 5.42
CA ASP A 385 -1.02 -2.65 4.27
C ASP A 385 -1.83 -2.32 3.00
N TYR A 386 -3.04 -1.76 3.15
CA TYR A 386 -3.87 -1.36 2.00
C TYR A 386 -3.31 -0.12 1.31
N GLN A 387 -2.71 -0.28 0.12
CA GLN A 387 -2.17 0.83 -0.67
C GLN A 387 -3.11 1.25 -1.80
N ASP A 388 -3.67 0.27 -2.51
CA ASP A 388 -4.69 0.49 -3.54
C ASP A 388 -6.09 0.12 -3.03
N MET A 389 -7.07 0.93 -3.40
CA MET A 389 -8.49 0.68 -3.15
C MET A 389 -8.98 -0.63 -3.77
N ARG A 390 -8.54 -0.97 -4.98
CA ARG A 390 -9.08 -2.14 -5.71
C ARG A 390 -8.28 -3.41 -5.44
N ARG A 391 -6.98 -3.35 -5.72
CA ARG A 391 -6.09 -4.50 -5.65
C ARG A 391 -5.95 -5.04 -4.23
N ASP A 392 -5.92 -4.14 -3.25
CA ASP A 392 -5.64 -4.52 -1.87
C ASP A 392 -6.95 -4.48 -1.06
N PHE A 393 -7.61 -3.32 -0.95
CA PHE A 393 -8.78 -3.19 -0.07
C PHE A 393 -9.98 -4.04 -0.50
N ILE A 394 -10.53 -3.86 -1.71
CA ILE A 394 -11.71 -4.65 -2.13
C ILE A 394 -11.40 -6.15 -2.17
N ARG A 395 -10.27 -6.54 -2.76
CA ARG A 395 -9.87 -7.94 -2.86
C ARG A 395 -9.78 -8.57 -1.48
N ASN A 396 -9.06 -7.95 -0.54
CA ASN A 396 -8.82 -8.51 0.77
C ASN A 396 -10.07 -8.45 1.66
N GLU A 397 -10.84 -7.36 1.65
CA GLU A 397 -12.08 -7.26 2.44
C GLU A 397 -13.15 -8.26 1.99
N VAL A 398 -13.24 -8.55 0.68
CA VAL A 398 -14.16 -9.56 0.16
C VAL A 398 -13.72 -10.97 0.56
N LEU A 399 -12.41 -11.24 0.59
CA LEU A 399 -11.86 -12.53 1.01
C LEU A 399 -11.89 -12.72 2.53
N ASN A 400 -11.74 -11.64 3.30
CA ASN A 400 -11.77 -11.59 4.77
C ASN A 400 -13.20 -11.64 5.32
N TYR A 401 -13.91 -12.73 5.00
CA TYR A 401 -15.28 -12.98 5.43
C TYR A 401 -15.47 -12.91 6.97
N GLU A 402 -14.44 -13.22 7.76
CA GLU A 402 -14.51 -13.27 9.23
C GLU A 402 -14.78 -11.89 9.88
N MET A 403 -14.32 -10.80 9.26
CA MET A 403 -14.55 -9.44 9.75
C MET A 403 -16.00 -8.98 9.48
N GLY A 404 -16.71 -9.65 8.57
CA GLY A 404 -18.14 -9.48 8.31
C GLY A 404 -18.53 -8.25 7.47
N ASN A 405 -17.57 -7.45 7.03
CA ASN A 405 -17.79 -6.32 6.13
C ASN A 405 -18.25 -6.80 4.75
N ARG A 406 -19.25 -6.12 4.18
CA ARG A 406 -19.83 -6.50 2.88
C ARG A 406 -19.72 -5.37 1.88
N ILE A 407 -19.27 -5.72 0.68
CA ILE A 407 -19.17 -4.83 -0.47
C ILE A 407 -20.18 -5.28 -1.52
N HIS A 408 -20.93 -4.34 -2.09
CA HIS A 408 -21.95 -4.61 -3.09
C HIS A 408 -21.61 -3.95 -4.43
N ALA A 409 -22.10 -4.53 -5.53
CA ALA A 409 -22.03 -3.94 -6.86
C ALA A 409 -23.36 -3.27 -7.25
N HIS A 410 -23.29 -2.11 -7.89
CA HIS A 410 -24.39 -1.48 -8.60
C HIS A 410 -24.10 -1.49 -10.09
N ILE A 411 -24.84 -2.32 -10.84
CA ILE A 411 -24.58 -2.55 -12.26
C ILE A 411 -25.41 -1.59 -13.12
N ILE A 412 -24.75 -0.94 -14.07
CA ILE A 412 -25.33 0.00 -15.02
C ILE A 412 -25.24 -0.60 -16.43
N SER A 413 -26.36 -0.67 -17.14
CA SER A 413 -26.40 -1.16 -18.53
C SER A 413 -26.56 -0.04 -19.57
N LYS A 414 -27.33 1.02 -19.26
CA LYS A 414 -27.74 2.03 -20.25
C LYS A 414 -26.90 3.31 -20.25
N GLU A 415 -26.53 3.79 -19.07
CA GLU A 415 -25.81 5.05 -18.90
C GLU A 415 -24.33 4.85 -19.22
N PHE A 416 -23.64 5.94 -19.55
CA PHE A 416 -22.21 5.94 -19.86
C PHE A 416 -21.41 6.22 -18.59
N ALA A 417 -20.38 5.43 -18.37
CA ALA A 417 -19.42 5.60 -17.28
C ALA A 417 -18.10 4.98 -17.70
N ALA A 418 -17.04 5.77 -17.71
CA ALA A 418 -15.71 5.30 -18.03
C ALA A 418 -14.65 6.20 -17.37
N ARG A 419 -13.50 5.60 -17.05
CA ARG A 419 -12.32 6.29 -16.52
C ARG A 419 -11.24 6.40 -17.59
N VAL A 420 -10.57 7.55 -17.65
CA VAL A 420 -9.42 7.72 -18.52
C VAL A 420 -8.16 7.16 -17.83
N HIS A 421 -7.86 5.88 -18.02
CA HIS A 421 -6.67 5.23 -17.42
C HIS A 421 -5.38 5.49 -18.23
N ASP A 422 -5.46 5.26 -19.54
CA ASP A 422 -4.35 5.28 -20.50
C ASP A 422 -4.64 6.19 -21.71
N PRO A 423 -3.61 6.61 -22.48
CA PRO A 423 -3.77 7.33 -23.75
C PRO A 423 -4.75 6.65 -24.72
N ARG A 424 -4.81 5.31 -24.74
CA ARG A 424 -5.81 4.58 -25.51
C ARG A 424 -7.24 4.85 -25.05
N THR A 425 -7.51 4.70 -23.75
CA THR A 425 -8.85 4.95 -23.19
C THR A 425 -9.23 6.42 -23.32
N TYR A 426 -8.27 7.34 -23.22
CA TYR A 426 -8.45 8.76 -23.50
C TYR A 426 -8.97 9.00 -24.92
N ALA A 427 -8.39 8.33 -25.92
CA ALA A 427 -8.84 8.43 -27.30
C ALA A 427 -10.27 7.88 -27.47
N ALA A 428 -10.54 6.70 -26.92
CA ALA A 428 -11.85 6.05 -27.00
C ALA A 428 -12.96 6.88 -26.32
N ILE A 429 -12.71 7.41 -25.12
CA ILE A 429 -13.66 8.24 -24.38
C ILE A 429 -13.87 9.58 -25.08
N SER A 430 -12.80 10.19 -25.64
CA SER A 430 -12.92 11.40 -26.46
C SER A 430 -13.87 11.18 -27.64
N HIS A 431 -13.70 10.08 -28.38
CA HIS A 431 -14.59 9.74 -29.48
C HIS A 431 -16.01 9.43 -29.00
N ALA A 432 -16.17 8.76 -27.86
CA ALA A 432 -17.49 8.47 -27.28
C ALA A 432 -18.26 9.77 -26.91
N ILE A 433 -17.56 10.78 -26.38
CA ILE A 433 -18.13 12.11 -26.11
C ILE A 433 -18.58 12.78 -27.41
N LEU A 434 -17.73 12.78 -28.45
CA LEU A 434 -18.09 13.36 -29.76
C LEU A 434 -19.29 12.64 -30.41
N GLN A 435 -19.39 11.32 -30.24
CA GLN A 435 -20.51 10.50 -30.68
C GLN A 435 -21.76 10.61 -29.78
N ARG A 436 -21.74 11.48 -28.77
CA ARG A 436 -22.84 11.79 -27.86
C ARG A 436 -23.26 10.67 -26.91
N TRP A 437 -22.39 9.69 -26.63
CA TRP A 437 -22.66 8.66 -25.60
C TRP A 437 -22.79 9.26 -24.20
N ALA A 438 -22.04 10.34 -23.92
CA ALA A 438 -22.03 11.03 -22.63
C ALA A 438 -23.08 12.16 -22.51
N TYR A 439 -24.12 12.19 -23.34
CA TYR A 439 -25.16 13.23 -23.28
C TYR A 439 -25.78 13.33 -21.87
N PRO A 440 -25.92 14.52 -21.24
CA PRO A 440 -25.82 15.86 -21.81
C PRO A 440 -24.42 16.51 -21.81
N MET A 441 -23.38 15.82 -21.33
CA MET A 441 -21.99 16.33 -21.29
C MET A 441 -21.31 16.23 -22.66
N VAL A 442 -21.80 17.04 -23.60
CA VAL A 442 -21.34 17.08 -24.99
C VAL A 442 -20.94 18.52 -25.36
N PRO A 443 -19.95 18.71 -26.27
CA PRO A 443 -19.41 20.04 -26.56
C PRO A 443 -20.45 21.05 -27.06
N ASP A 444 -21.47 20.63 -27.81
CA ASP A 444 -22.48 21.51 -28.40
C ASP A 444 -23.41 22.20 -27.38
N ASN A 445 -23.48 21.69 -26.16
CA ASN A 445 -24.24 22.33 -25.09
C ASN A 445 -23.50 23.52 -24.44
N ASN A 446 -22.19 23.67 -24.69
CA ASN A 446 -21.37 24.85 -24.31
C ASN A 446 -21.44 25.30 -22.84
N PHE A 447 -21.81 24.43 -21.90
CA PHE A 447 -21.84 24.75 -20.46
C PHE A 447 -20.61 24.24 -19.70
N LEU A 448 -19.78 23.40 -20.33
CA LEU A 448 -18.58 22.84 -19.71
C LEU A 448 -17.36 23.71 -20.00
N GLY A 449 -16.59 24.02 -18.96
CA GLY A 449 -15.29 24.67 -19.06
C GLY A 449 -15.36 26.15 -19.43
N LEU A 450 -14.32 26.62 -20.13
CA LEU A 450 -14.27 28.01 -20.60
C LEU A 450 -15.40 28.29 -21.59
N PRO A 451 -15.95 29.52 -21.62
CA PRO A 451 -17.02 29.89 -22.54
C PRO A 451 -16.71 29.46 -23.97
N SER A 452 -17.52 28.54 -24.49
CA SER A 452 -17.34 27.90 -25.78
C SER A 452 -18.54 28.17 -26.70
N THR A 453 -18.33 28.00 -28.01
CA THR A 453 -19.36 28.29 -29.04
C THR A 453 -19.51 27.14 -30.05
N TYR A 454 -19.27 25.92 -29.61
CA TYR A 454 -19.35 24.74 -30.45
C TYR A 454 -20.74 24.56 -31.05
N ARG A 455 -20.76 24.33 -32.36
CA ARG A 455 -21.95 23.92 -33.11
C ARG A 455 -21.76 22.52 -33.67
N HIS A 456 -22.76 21.68 -33.46
CA HIS A 456 -22.81 20.32 -33.99
C HIS A 456 -23.25 20.32 -35.47
N GLN A 457 -22.48 19.64 -36.31
CA GLN A 457 -22.75 19.40 -37.73
C GLN A 457 -22.89 17.89 -37.99
N ARG A 458 -23.51 17.53 -39.12
CA ARG A 458 -23.69 16.11 -39.50
C ARG A 458 -22.34 15.38 -39.57
N GLY A 459 -22.36 14.13 -39.10
CA GLY A 459 -21.15 13.31 -38.97
C GLY A 459 -20.38 13.61 -37.69
N ASP A 460 -21.02 14.09 -36.62
CA ASP A 460 -20.39 14.35 -35.32
C ASP A 460 -19.20 15.32 -35.43
N ILE A 461 -19.39 16.38 -36.22
CA ILE A 461 -18.39 17.42 -36.45
C ILE A 461 -18.73 18.62 -35.57
N TYR A 462 -17.78 19.06 -34.75
CA TYR A 462 -17.94 20.18 -33.83
C TYR A 462 -17.00 21.31 -34.20
N LYS A 463 -17.52 22.54 -34.33
CA LYS A 463 -16.73 23.72 -34.69
C LYS A 463 -17.18 24.92 -33.85
N GLU A 464 -16.23 25.67 -33.32
CA GLU A 464 -16.50 27.02 -32.78
C GLU A 464 -16.65 28.05 -33.91
N ASP A 465 -17.19 29.23 -33.58
CA ASP A 465 -17.54 30.26 -34.57
C ASP A 465 -16.30 30.94 -35.22
N ASP A 466 -15.17 31.04 -34.49
CA ASP A 466 -13.96 31.77 -34.91
C ASP A 466 -12.95 30.91 -35.70
N VAL A 467 -13.38 29.84 -36.35
CA VAL A 467 -12.50 28.92 -37.09
C VAL A 467 -12.30 29.36 -38.54
N GLN A 468 -11.06 29.47 -38.99
CA GLN A 468 -10.72 29.81 -40.38
C GLN A 468 -10.38 28.56 -41.19
N LEU A 469 -11.28 28.14 -42.08
CA LEU A 469 -11.11 26.98 -42.94
C LEU A 469 -10.81 27.40 -44.38
N ALA A 470 -9.72 26.88 -44.96
CA ALA A 470 -9.47 27.01 -46.39
C ALA A 470 -10.52 26.28 -47.24
N ARG A 471 -10.81 26.79 -48.44
CA ARG A 471 -11.88 26.28 -49.31
C ARG A 471 -11.76 24.79 -49.69
N THR A 472 -10.53 24.29 -49.82
CA THR A 472 -10.26 22.89 -50.22
C THR A 472 -10.00 21.96 -49.04
N CYS A 473 -10.10 22.45 -47.79
CA CYS A 473 -9.96 21.62 -46.60
C CYS A 473 -11.18 20.72 -46.40
N THR A 474 -10.94 19.48 -45.97
CA THR A 474 -11.99 18.52 -45.62
C THR A 474 -11.88 18.15 -44.15
N VAL A 475 -12.93 18.47 -43.38
CA VAL A 475 -13.12 17.96 -42.03
C VAL A 475 -14.14 16.85 -42.11
N ARG A 476 -13.75 15.62 -41.77
CA ARG A 476 -14.58 14.43 -41.80
C ARG A 476 -15.16 14.13 -40.42
N SER A 477 -15.86 13.00 -40.33
CA SER A 477 -16.67 12.65 -39.17
C SER A 477 -15.87 12.54 -37.88
N THR A 478 -16.58 12.75 -36.77
CA THR A 478 -16.11 12.53 -35.40
C THR A 478 -14.89 13.42 -35.06
N SER A 479 -14.94 14.68 -35.48
CA SER A 479 -13.83 15.63 -35.31
C SER A 479 -14.30 16.92 -34.65
N ILE A 480 -13.47 17.50 -33.79
CA ILE A 480 -13.72 18.76 -33.09
C ILE A 480 -12.64 19.79 -33.41
N VAL A 481 -13.03 21.03 -33.67
CA VAL A 481 -12.12 22.14 -33.97
C VAL A 481 -12.41 23.32 -33.04
N GLY A 482 -11.44 23.66 -32.20
CA GLY A 482 -11.47 24.83 -31.32
C GLY A 482 -11.33 26.15 -32.09
N GLY A 483 -11.82 27.23 -31.48
CA GLY A 483 -11.83 28.57 -32.05
C GLY A 483 -10.44 29.17 -32.23
N ARG A 484 -10.37 30.20 -33.09
CA ARG A 484 -9.13 30.90 -33.49
C ARG A 484 -8.10 30.01 -34.19
N THR A 485 -8.49 28.80 -34.57
CA THR A 485 -7.65 27.86 -35.32
C THR A 485 -7.73 28.14 -36.82
N THR A 486 -6.57 28.14 -37.49
CA THR A 486 -6.44 28.34 -38.94
C THR A 486 -6.04 27.04 -39.62
N ILE A 487 -6.77 26.63 -40.65
CA ILE A 487 -6.51 25.39 -41.39
C ILE A 487 -6.23 25.69 -42.87
N GLY A 488 -5.06 25.25 -43.34
CA GLY A 488 -4.59 25.43 -44.71
C GLY A 488 -5.34 24.62 -45.78
N ALA A 489 -5.02 24.91 -47.05
CA ALA A 489 -5.61 24.26 -48.21
C ALA A 489 -5.20 22.77 -48.32
N ASN A 490 -6.10 21.95 -48.86
CA ASN A 490 -5.91 20.52 -49.12
C ASN A 490 -5.59 19.68 -47.87
N THR A 491 -5.97 20.15 -46.69
CA THR A 491 -5.79 19.44 -45.43
C THR A 491 -7.00 18.56 -45.12
N ASP A 492 -6.76 17.30 -44.71
CA ASP A 492 -7.78 16.31 -44.38
C ASP A 492 -7.70 15.93 -42.89
N ILE A 493 -8.82 16.10 -42.17
CA ILE A 493 -8.93 15.85 -40.73
C ILE A 493 -10.00 14.79 -40.49
N VAL A 494 -9.65 13.71 -39.80
CA VAL A 494 -10.53 12.55 -39.57
C VAL A 494 -10.40 12.05 -38.14
N GLN A 495 -11.52 11.84 -37.45
CA GLN A 495 -11.57 11.27 -36.09
C GLN A 495 -10.60 11.96 -35.10
N SER A 496 -10.43 13.27 -35.22
CA SER A 496 -9.36 14.01 -34.52
C SER A 496 -9.92 15.16 -33.70
N ALA A 497 -9.29 15.44 -32.56
CA ALA A 497 -9.62 16.58 -31.72
C ALA A 497 -8.55 17.66 -31.87
N ILE A 498 -8.97 18.89 -32.16
CA ILE A 498 -8.08 20.03 -32.35
C ILE A 498 -8.46 21.12 -31.36
N GLY A 499 -7.48 21.52 -30.55
CA GLY A 499 -7.55 22.62 -29.58
C GLY A 499 -7.78 24.00 -30.19
N ARG A 500 -7.71 25.00 -29.32
CA ARG A 500 -7.84 26.43 -29.66
C ARG A 500 -6.49 27.02 -30.06
N ASP A 501 -6.53 28.09 -30.85
CA ASP A 501 -5.34 28.85 -31.28
C ASP A 501 -4.31 28.01 -32.07
N CYS A 502 -4.76 26.96 -32.75
CA CYS A 502 -3.87 26.09 -33.53
C CYS A 502 -3.64 26.64 -34.95
N LYS A 503 -2.44 26.40 -35.49
CA LYS A 503 -2.07 26.81 -36.86
C LYS A 503 -1.70 25.57 -37.66
N ILE A 504 -2.54 25.20 -38.63
CA ILE A 504 -2.34 24.02 -39.47
C ILE A 504 -2.03 24.47 -40.90
N GLY A 505 -0.90 24.01 -41.43
CA GLY A 505 -0.41 24.28 -42.77
C GLY A 505 -1.22 23.63 -43.89
N GLN A 506 -0.65 23.65 -45.09
CA GLN A 506 -1.25 23.11 -46.32
C GLN A 506 -0.83 21.65 -46.55
N ASN A 507 -1.67 20.89 -47.25
CA ASN A 507 -1.45 19.47 -47.57
C ASN A 507 -1.19 18.59 -46.33
N VAL A 508 -1.84 18.89 -45.20
CA VAL A 508 -1.66 18.13 -43.96
C VAL A 508 -2.71 17.00 -43.88
N ARG A 509 -2.32 15.83 -43.38
CA ARG A 509 -3.26 14.75 -43.06
C ARG A 509 -3.23 14.47 -41.56
N ILE A 510 -4.39 14.55 -40.91
CA ILE A 510 -4.55 14.28 -39.48
C ILE A 510 -5.63 13.20 -39.32
N ALA A 511 -5.24 12.04 -38.82
CA ALA A 511 -6.14 10.91 -38.58
C ALA A 511 -6.00 10.40 -37.14
N GLY A 512 -7.12 10.28 -36.42
CA GLY A 512 -7.15 9.71 -35.07
C GLY A 512 -6.26 10.42 -34.04
N SER A 513 -5.92 11.69 -34.27
CA SER A 513 -4.91 12.42 -33.48
C SER A 513 -5.56 13.50 -32.59
N PHE A 514 -4.91 13.81 -31.47
CA PHE A 514 -5.39 14.75 -30.47
C PHE A 514 -4.38 15.88 -30.32
N LEU A 515 -4.73 17.05 -30.81
CA LEU A 515 -3.94 18.27 -30.73
C LEU A 515 -4.55 19.15 -29.65
N TRP A 516 -3.75 19.58 -28.69
CA TRP A 516 -4.19 20.53 -27.68
C TRP A 516 -4.03 21.97 -28.17
N ASP A 517 -4.00 22.92 -27.24
CA ASP A 517 -4.06 24.35 -27.55
C ASP A 517 -2.70 24.89 -28.03
N ASN A 518 -2.72 25.91 -28.88
CA ASN A 518 -1.52 26.61 -29.37
C ASN A 518 -0.50 25.69 -30.09
N VAL A 519 -0.98 24.65 -30.79
CA VAL A 519 -0.15 23.75 -31.59
C VAL A 519 0.07 24.32 -32.99
N THR A 520 1.31 24.26 -33.48
CA THR A 520 1.66 24.70 -34.85
C THR A 520 2.13 23.52 -35.69
N ILE A 521 1.45 23.27 -36.81
CA ILE A 521 1.77 22.25 -37.80
C ILE A 521 2.07 22.94 -39.11
N GLU A 522 3.27 22.74 -39.64
CA GLU A 522 3.70 23.27 -40.94
C GLU A 522 3.17 22.41 -42.12
N ASP A 523 3.55 22.78 -43.35
CA ASP A 523 3.05 22.12 -44.57
C ASP A 523 3.53 20.68 -44.73
N ASP A 524 2.78 19.88 -45.50
CA ASP A 524 3.13 18.53 -45.94
C ASP A 524 3.36 17.54 -44.76
N VAL A 525 2.71 17.75 -43.61
CA VAL A 525 2.81 16.90 -42.42
C VAL A 525 1.74 15.80 -42.42
N VAL A 526 2.11 14.62 -41.92
CA VAL A 526 1.20 13.49 -41.70
C VAL A 526 1.20 13.09 -40.23
N LEU A 527 0.03 13.11 -39.60
CA LEU A 527 -0.19 12.68 -38.21
C LEU A 527 -1.21 11.54 -38.18
N GLU A 528 -0.79 10.41 -37.63
CA GLU A 528 -1.65 9.24 -37.44
C GLU A 528 -1.60 8.83 -35.96
N GLY A 529 -2.74 8.82 -35.27
CA GLY A 529 -2.87 8.28 -33.92
C GLY A 529 -1.93 8.87 -32.85
N ALA A 530 -1.64 10.18 -32.90
CA ALA A 530 -0.72 10.84 -31.99
C ALA A 530 -1.40 11.84 -31.04
N ILE A 531 -0.83 12.05 -29.87
CA ILE A 531 -1.22 13.12 -28.93
C ILE A 531 -0.15 14.21 -28.95
N VAL A 532 -0.54 15.45 -29.21
CA VAL A 532 0.33 16.62 -29.35
C VAL A 532 -0.08 17.69 -28.34
N CYS A 533 0.79 17.93 -27.35
CA CYS A 533 0.53 18.81 -26.23
C CYS A 533 0.72 20.30 -26.56
N ASN A 534 0.40 21.18 -25.60
CA ASN A 534 0.38 22.62 -25.82
C ASN A 534 1.76 23.16 -26.25
N GLY A 535 1.73 24.10 -27.21
CA GLY A 535 2.94 24.79 -27.68
C GLY A 535 3.89 23.94 -28.54
N ALA A 536 3.54 22.68 -28.83
CA ALA A 536 4.35 21.84 -29.71
C ALA A 536 4.34 22.34 -31.16
N VAL A 537 5.48 22.19 -31.85
CA VAL A 537 5.67 22.63 -33.23
C VAL A 537 6.16 21.48 -34.10
N ILE A 538 5.39 21.13 -35.12
CA ILE A 538 5.73 20.08 -36.08
C ILE A 538 6.13 20.74 -37.39
N ARG A 539 7.41 20.62 -37.75
CA ARG A 539 8.01 21.27 -38.92
C ARG A 539 7.65 20.57 -40.24
N LYS A 540 7.91 21.27 -41.33
CA LYS A 540 7.54 20.88 -42.69
C LYS A 540 8.00 19.47 -43.07
N GLY A 541 7.07 18.68 -43.60
CA GLY A 541 7.35 17.33 -44.12
C GLY A 541 7.59 16.25 -43.06
N ALA A 542 7.34 16.53 -41.77
CA ALA A 542 7.47 15.53 -40.72
C ALA A 542 6.33 14.49 -40.78
N ILE A 543 6.64 13.26 -40.38
CA ILE A 543 5.69 12.15 -40.32
C ILE A 543 5.66 11.63 -38.89
N VAL A 544 4.48 11.62 -38.27
CA VAL A 544 4.29 11.10 -36.92
C VAL A 544 3.41 9.85 -37.00
N GLN A 545 3.98 8.72 -36.61
CA GLN A 545 3.32 7.42 -36.65
C GLN A 545 2.44 7.17 -35.42
N GLU A 546 1.62 6.12 -35.51
CA GLU A 546 0.63 5.72 -34.50
C GLU A 546 1.25 5.49 -33.11
N GLY A 547 0.58 5.99 -32.07
CA GLY A 547 1.00 5.83 -30.68
C GLY A 547 2.07 6.80 -30.21
N ALA A 548 2.45 7.79 -31.02
CA ALA A 548 3.40 8.81 -30.61
C ALA A 548 2.79 9.81 -29.61
N LEU A 549 3.56 10.15 -28.58
CA LEU A 549 3.20 11.10 -27.53
C LEU A 549 4.19 12.27 -27.56
N ILE A 550 3.73 13.47 -27.90
CA ILE A 550 4.57 14.66 -28.02
C ILE A 550 4.21 15.61 -26.87
N SER A 551 5.12 15.73 -25.89
CA SER A 551 4.93 16.60 -24.70
C SER A 551 4.98 18.10 -25.05
N PHE A 552 4.78 18.93 -24.04
CA PHE A 552 4.73 20.38 -24.14
C PHE A 552 6.01 20.98 -24.74
N ASN A 553 5.83 21.99 -25.59
CA ASN A 553 6.90 22.77 -26.22
C ASN A 553 7.93 21.96 -27.03
N VAL A 554 7.63 20.71 -27.38
CA VAL A 554 8.50 19.88 -28.22
C VAL A 554 8.46 20.39 -29.66
N VAL A 555 9.63 20.46 -30.29
CA VAL A 555 9.76 20.82 -31.71
C VAL A 555 10.27 19.64 -32.50
N VAL A 556 9.47 19.11 -33.42
CA VAL A 556 9.89 18.05 -34.35
C VAL A 556 10.47 18.69 -35.60
N GLY A 557 11.72 18.36 -35.91
CA GLY A 557 12.48 18.88 -37.04
C GLY A 557 11.88 18.54 -38.41
N PRO A 558 12.27 19.28 -39.47
CA PRO A 558 11.70 19.10 -40.80
C PRO A 558 12.11 17.75 -41.40
N LYS A 559 11.18 17.10 -42.11
CA LYS A 559 11.36 15.78 -42.75
C LYS A 559 11.78 14.66 -41.79
N PHE A 560 11.56 14.82 -40.49
CA PHE A 560 11.82 13.79 -39.50
C PHE A 560 10.61 12.85 -39.37
N THR A 561 10.88 11.55 -39.30
CA THR A 561 9.85 10.53 -39.05
C THR A 561 9.94 10.09 -37.60
N VAL A 562 8.91 10.38 -36.82
CA VAL A 562 8.78 9.88 -35.44
C VAL A 562 8.26 8.44 -35.49
N PRO A 563 9.00 7.45 -34.95
CA PRO A 563 8.58 6.05 -34.94
C PRO A 563 7.30 5.83 -34.12
N SER A 564 6.58 4.75 -34.42
CA SER A 564 5.41 4.32 -33.63
C SER A 564 5.74 4.13 -32.16
N TYR A 565 4.78 4.41 -31.29
CA TYR A 565 4.89 4.22 -29.83
C TYR A 565 6.03 5.01 -29.15
N THR A 566 6.51 6.09 -29.77
CA THR A 566 7.58 6.93 -29.22
C THR A 566 7.02 8.07 -28.37
N LYS A 567 7.57 8.26 -27.17
CA LYS A 567 7.28 9.40 -26.29
C LYS A 567 8.40 10.44 -26.41
N LEU A 568 8.05 11.71 -26.62
CA LEU A 568 8.98 12.84 -26.72
C LEU A 568 8.72 13.86 -25.61
N THR A 569 9.77 14.36 -24.96
CA THR A 569 9.67 15.37 -23.90
C THR A 569 10.76 16.43 -23.99
N THR A 570 10.49 17.60 -23.40
CA THR A 570 11.50 18.64 -23.13
C THR A 570 12.04 18.58 -21.71
N VAL A 571 11.38 17.81 -20.82
CA VAL A 571 11.82 17.60 -19.44
C VAL A 571 13.06 16.70 -19.43
N ARG A 572 14.15 17.20 -18.83
CA ARG A 572 15.32 16.39 -18.50
C ARG A 572 14.98 15.62 -17.22
N ALA A 573 15.36 14.35 -17.13
CA ALA A 573 15.25 13.61 -15.87
C ALA A 573 16.06 14.42 -14.84
N THR A 574 15.38 15.03 -13.89
CA THR A 574 15.99 15.28 -12.60
C THR A 574 16.05 13.91 -11.96
N ASP A 575 17.25 13.43 -11.64
CA ASP A 575 17.38 12.42 -10.60
C ASP A 575 16.70 13.06 -9.38
N ASP A 576 15.46 12.65 -9.11
CA ASP A 576 14.88 12.91 -7.81
C ASP A 576 15.80 12.13 -6.86
N ASP A 577 16.71 12.89 -6.25
CA ASP A 577 17.58 12.49 -5.16
C ASP A 577 16.68 12.06 -4.00
N ASP A 578 16.21 10.83 -4.08
CA ASP A 578 15.71 10.07 -2.95
C ASP A 578 16.86 10.10 -1.95
N GLY A 579 16.79 11.00 -0.96
CA GLY A 579 17.85 11.32 0.01
C GLY A 579 18.26 10.15 0.92
N PHE A 580 18.68 9.07 0.30
CA PHE A 580 19.09 7.76 0.76
C PHE A 580 20.23 7.26 -0.15
N SER A 581 21.18 8.14 -0.47
CA SER A 581 22.52 7.69 -0.81
C SER A 581 23.14 7.15 0.49
N SER A 582 23.14 5.83 0.65
CA SER A 582 24.12 5.19 1.52
C SER A 582 25.48 5.41 0.86
N ASP A 583 26.32 6.20 1.51
CA ASP A 583 27.76 6.17 1.32
C ASP A 583 28.21 4.70 1.46
N ASP A 584 28.47 4.02 0.34
CA ASP A 584 29.44 2.93 0.17
C ASP A 584 29.15 2.22 -1.17
N ASP A 585 29.80 2.68 -2.24
CA ASP A 585 30.48 1.78 -3.20
C ASP A 585 31.22 2.58 -4.29
N ASP A 586 32.49 2.84 -4.02
CA ASP A 586 33.48 3.25 -5.01
C ASP A 586 34.10 1.98 -5.61
N SER A 587 33.57 1.46 -6.73
CA SER A 587 34.35 0.61 -7.64
C SER A 587 33.79 0.57 -9.08
N ASP A 588 34.64 1.04 -10.00
CA ASP A 588 34.82 0.60 -11.38
C ASP A 588 33.59 0.33 -12.27
N LYS A 589 33.18 1.35 -13.03
CA LYS A 589 32.62 1.15 -14.39
C LYS A 589 33.36 2.01 -15.42
N ASP A 590 34.42 1.43 -15.95
CA ASP A 590 35.09 1.87 -17.17
C ASP A 590 34.23 1.47 -18.38
N ALA A 591 33.55 2.43 -19.01
CA ALA A 591 32.95 2.26 -20.34
C ALA A 591 33.03 3.56 -21.14
N THR A 592 34.17 3.70 -21.80
CA THR A 592 34.50 4.62 -22.89
C THR A 592 33.31 4.91 -23.82
N THR A 593 32.73 6.12 -23.73
CA THR A 593 32.23 6.83 -24.92
C THR A 593 32.63 8.29 -24.78
N THR A 594 33.60 8.68 -25.61
CA THR A 594 34.16 10.03 -25.74
C THR A 594 33.06 11.09 -25.94
N THR A 595 32.79 11.88 -24.89
CA THR A 595 32.09 13.16 -24.98
C THR A 595 33.11 14.27 -25.27
N GLU A 596 33.53 14.35 -26.53
CA GLU A 596 34.22 15.56 -27.01
C GLU A 596 33.18 16.68 -27.24
N ALA A 597 33.21 17.67 -26.35
CA ALA A 597 32.98 19.10 -26.62
C ALA A 597 31.86 19.49 -27.60
N LEU A 598 30.60 19.40 -27.15
CA LEU A 598 29.49 20.22 -27.66
C LEU A 598 28.73 20.78 -26.46
N GLY A 599 28.55 22.11 -26.40
CA GLY A 599 28.04 22.82 -25.22
C GLY A 599 26.68 22.33 -24.71
N ASP A 600 26.49 22.45 -23.39
CA ASP A 600 25.39 21.93 -22.53
C ASP A 600 23.92 22.25 -22.93
N ASP A 601 23.70 22.94 -24.05
CA ASP A 601 22.40 23.45 -24.50
C ASP A 601 21.88 22.85 -25.83
N ALA A 602 22.63 21.97 -26.49
CA ALA A 602 22.22 21.42 -27.79
C ALA A 602 21.43 20.10 -27.67
N TRP A 603 20.15 20.09 -28.05
CA TRP A 603 19.34 18.88 -28.17
C TRP A 603 19.86 17.94 -29.27
N LEU A 604 19.84 16.63 -29.00
CA LEU A 604 20.33 15.60 -29.92
C LEU A 604 19.45 15.51 -31.19
N PRO A 605 20.00 15.81 -32.39
CA PRO A 605 19.24 15.73 -33.64
C PRO A 605 18.73 14.33 -34.00
N LYS A 606 19.30 13.28 -33.37
CA LYS A 606 18.87 11.88 -33.56
C LYS A 606 17.46 11.62 -33.04
N HIS A 607 17.02 12.35 -32.02
CA HIS A 607 15.75 12.09 -31.31
C HIS A 607 14.57 12.86 -31.92
N VAL A 608 14.82 14.07 -32.42
CA VAL A 608 13.77 14.99 -32.87
C VAL A 608 14.06 15.62 -34.23
N GLY A 609 15.13 15.23 -34.92
CA GLY A 609 15.56 15.81 -36.19
C GLY A 609 16.40 17.08 -36.06
N VAL A 610 16.95 17.55 -37.19
CA VAL A 610 17.79 18.76 -37.25
C VAL A 610 16.94 19.98 -36.85
N ASN A 611 17.43 20.81 -35.92
CA ASN A 611 16.71 21.93 -35.31
C ASN A 611 15.45 21.53 -34.51
N GLY A 612 15.30 20.26 -34.15
CA GLY A 612 14.30 19.83 -33.18
C GLY A 612 14.70 20.18 -31.74
N VAL A 613 13.71 20.23 -30.87
CA VAL A 613 13.86 20.53 -29.44
C VAL A 613 13.15 19.42 -28.66
N GLY A 614 13.90 18.66 -27.87
CA GLY A 614 13.39 17.57 -27.04
C GLY A 614 14.27 16.31 -27.07
N ARG A 615 13.92 15.34 -26.22
CA ARG A 615 14.51 14.01 -26.14
C ARG A 615 13.43 12.93 -26.21
N ILE A 616 13.83 11.71 -26.57
CA ILE A 616 12.98 10.52 -26.41
C ILE A 616 12.93 10.19 -24.92
N TRP A 617 11.73 9.90 -24.42
CA TRP A 617 11.49 9.33 -23.09
C TRP A 617 11.68 7.82 -23.19
N THR A 618 12.65 7.28 -22.46
CA THR A 618 13.06 5.87 -22.57
C THR A 618 12.16 4.96 -21.74
N LEU A 619 12.29 3.64 -21.95
CA LEU A 619 11.59 2.64 -21.13
C LEU A 619 12.03 2.69 -19.66
N ASP A 620 13.26 3.12 -19.40
CA ASP A 620 13.81 3.28 -18.04
C ASP A 620 13.25 4.52 -17.36
N ASP A 621 13.05 5.63 -18.10
CA ASP A 621 12.33 6.80 -17.59
C ASP A 621 10.86 6.47 -17.22
N ASP A 622 10.25 5.44 -17.83
CA ASP A 622 8.86 5.01 -17.57
C ASP A 622 8.71 4.09 -16.33
N GLU A 623 9.81 3.61 -15.73
CA GLU A 623 9.80 2.74 -14.52
C GLU A 623 8.81 1.56 -14.60
N ILE A 624 8.73 0.89 -15.76
CA ILE A 624 7.83 -0.26 -15.96
C ILE A 624 8.45 -1.49 -15.28
N TYR A 625 8.12 -1.73 -14.01
CA TYR A 625 8.44 -2.96 -13.30
C TYR A 625 7.47 -4.08 -13.71
N LEU A 626 8.00 -5.26 -14.05
CA LEU A 626 7.19 -6.46 -14.26
C LEU A 626 6.88 -7.07 -12.88
N ASP A 627 5.61 -7.35 -12.60
CA ASP A 627 5.22 -8.03 -11.34
C ASP A 627 5.85 -9.43 -11.33
N GLY A 628 6.78 -9.70 -10.39
CA GLY A 628 7.40 -11.02 -10.18
C GLY A 628 8.91 -11.10 -10.39
N SER A 629 9.62 -10.00 -10.69
CA SER A 629 11.09 -9.98 -10.81
C SER A 629 11.78 -9.55 -9.52
N ASP A 630 11.36 -10.08 -8.37
CA ASP A 630 12.13 -9.97 -7.11
C ASP A 630 13.32 -10.97 -7.10
N ASP A 631 13.44 -11.82 -8.12
CA ASP A 631 14.64 -12.60 -8.38
C ASP A 631 15.60 -11.73 -9.21
N GLU A 632 16.65 -11.21 -8.57
CA GLU A 632 17.74 -10.43 -9.19
C GLU A 632 18.62 -11.26 -10.17
N ASP A 633 18.20 -12.48 -10.53
CA ASP A 633 19.02 -13.49 -11.23
C ASP A 633 18.52 -13.90 -12.63
N ASP A 634 17.58 -13.18 -13.26
CA ASP A 634 17.20 -13.44 -14.66
C ASP A 634 18.12 -12.68 -15.65
N ASP A 635 19.23 -13.32 -16.04
CA ASP A 635 20.29 -12.88 -16.97
C ASP A 635 19.85 -12.59 -18.44
N ASP A 636 18.55 -12.53 -18.77
CA ASP A 636 18.04 -12.30 -20.14
C ASP A 636 17.46 -10.87 -20.34
N ASP A 637 18.34 -9.87 -20.37
CA ASP A 637 18.04 -8.44 -20.59
C ASP A 637 17.09 -8.17 -21.80
N ASP A 638 17.23 -8.92 -22.89
CA ASP A 638 16.47 -8.74 -24.13
C ASP A 638 14.98 -9.15 -23.97
N ALA A 639 14.71 -10.21 -23.21
CA ALA A 639 13.34 -10.70 -22.98
C ALA A 639 12.54 -9.74 -22.09
N ASN A 640 13.19 -9.22 -21.05
CA ASN A 640 12.62 -8.22 -20.16
C ASN A 640 12.29 -6.91 -20.91
N GLN A 641 13.20 -6.44 -21.77
CA GLN A 641 12.97 -5.25 -22.59
C GLN A 641 11.79 -5.43 -23.58
N ALA A 642 11.68 -6.61 -24.19
CA ALA A 642 10.56 -6.93 -25.09
C ALA A 642 9.21 -6.96 -24.36
N ALA A 643 9.17 -7.51 -23.14
CA ALA A 643 7.97 -7.54 -22.30
C ALA A 643 7.55 -6.12 -21.86
N ARG A 644 8.51 -5.28 -21.43
CA ARG A 644 8.27 -3.86 -21.09
C ARG A 644 7.73 -3.08 -22.30
N LEU A 645 8.29 -3.29 -23.49
CA LEU A 645 7.81 -2.68 -24.74
C LEU A 645 6.40 -3.16 -25.11
N HIS A 646 6.10 -4.45 -24.93
CA HIS A 646 4.77 -5.01 -25.17
C HIS A 646 3.72 -4.39 -24.24
N ARG A 647 4.04 -4.23 -22.94
CA ARG A 647 3.18 -3.54 -21.97
C ARG A 647 2.98 -2.07 -22.32
N LEU A 648 4.04 -1.36 -22.73
CA LEU A 648 3.94 0.02 -23.18
C LEU A 648 2.97 0.15 -24.38
N LYS A 649 3.09 -0.74 -25.38
CA LYS A 649 2.20 -0.78 -26.54
C LYS A 649 0.74 -0.95 -26.15
N GLN A 650 0.42 -1.74 -25.12
CA GLN A 650 -0.96 -1.94 -24.66
C GLN A 650 -1.63 -0.65 -24.16
N THR A 651 -0.84 0.28 -23.61
CA THR A 651 -1.33 1.56 -23.05
C THR A 651 -1.48 2.67 -24.11
N LEU A 652 -0.67 2.63 -25.16
CA LEU A 652 -0.62 3.67 -26.20
C LEU A 652 -1.69 3.46 -27.29
N ILE A 653 -1.99 4.53 -28.02
CA ILE A 653 -2.95 4.51 -29.13
C ILE A 653 -2.40 3.60 -30.24
N GLY A 654 -3.25 2.74 -30.80
CA GLY A 654 -2.95 2.02 -32.05
C GLY A 654 -2.53 0.56 -31.95
N ALA A 655 -2.62 -0.05 -30.76
CA ALA A 655 -2.34 -1.47 -30.53
C ALA A 655 -3.38 -2.44 -31.15
N LYS A 656 -3.72 -2.27 -32.43
CA LYS A 656 -4.71 -3.10 -33.15
C LYS A 656 -4.31 -4.56 -33.19
N GLU A 657 -3.03 -4.85 -33.38
CA GLU A 657 -2.47 -6.20 -33.38
C GLU A 657 -2.74 -6.94 -32.07
N VAL A 658 -2.55 -6.27 -30.92
CA VAL A 658 -2.79 -6.86 -29.60
C VAL A 658 -4.28 -7.14 -29.37
N VAL A 659 -5.14 -6.23 -29.79
CA VAL A 659 -6.60 -6.41 -29.72
C VAL A 659 -7.03 -7.60 -30.58
N THR A 660 -6.54 -7.67 -31.83
CA THR A 660 -6.84 -8.78 -32.74
C THR A 660 -6.36 -10.10 -32.16
N ALA A 661 -5.14 -10.16 -31.60
CA ALA A 661 -4.59 -11.35 -30.96
C ALA A 661 -5.43 -11.82 -29.75
N ARG A 662 -5.86 -10.90 -28.87
CA ARG A 662 -6.75 -11.23 -27.75
C ARG A 662 -8.11 -11.74 -28.23
N THR A 663 -8.68 -11.08 -29.24
CA THR A 663 -9.97 -11.45 -29.83
C THR A 663 -9.90 -12.84 -30.48
N SER A 664 -8.82 -13.14 -31.20
CA SER A 664 -8.61 -14.46 -31.80
C SER A 664 -8.36 -15.54 -30.76
N ARG A 665 -7.64 -15.24 -29.67
CA ARG A 665 -7.39 -16.20 -28.58
C ARG A 665 -8.69 -16.62 -27.89
N LEU A 666 -9.57 -15.65 -27.62
CA LEU A 666 -10.88 -15.94 -27.04
C LEU A 666 -11.77 -16.73 -28.02
N ALA A 667 -11.77 -16.37 -29.31
CA ALA A 667 -12.50 -17.11 -30.34
C ALA A 667 -11.96 -18.53 -30.55
N SER A 668 -10.66 -18.76 -30.35
CA SER A 668 -10.07 -20.11 -30.36
C SER A 668 -10.36 -20.90 -29.09
N TRP A 669 -10.64 -20.23 -27.96
CA TRP A 669 -11.02 -20.89 -26.71
C TRP A 669 -12.38 -21.59 -26.84
N ASP A 670 -13.33 -20.97 -27.56
CA ASP A 670 -14.60 -21.62 -27.95
C ASP A 670 -14.39 -22.90 -28.79
N ALA A 671 -13.24 -23.05 -29.45
CA ALA A 671 -12.87 -24.24 -30.24
C ALA A 671 -12.01 -25.25 -29.46
N LEU A 672 -11.40 -24.86 -28.34
CA LEU A 672 -10.55 -25.71 -27.49
C LEU A 672 -11.34 -26.39 -26.35
N SER A 673 -12.61 -26.03 -26.17
CA SER A 673 -13.55 -26.73 -25.27
C SER A 673 -13.79 -28.21 -25.65
N GLU A 674 -13.28 -28.69 -26.79
CA GLU A 674 -13.38 -30.10 -27.24
C GLU A 674 -12.08 -30.91 -27.07
N SER A 675 -10.98 -30.31 -26.59
CA SER A 675 -9.74 -31.03 -26.31
C SER A 675 -9.46 -31.06 -24.82
N ASP A 676 -9.59 -32.26 -24.25
CA ASP A 676 -9.30 -32.70 -22.89
C ASP A 676 -7.78 -32.65 -22.59
N ASP A 677 -7.13 -31.52 -22.88
CA ASP A 677 -5.74 -31.29 -22.51
C ASP A 677 -5.72 -30.78 -21.06
N GLU A 678 -5.94 -31.70 -20.12
CA GLU A 678 -5.49 -31.54 -18.74
C GLU A 678 -3.97 -31.35 -18.78
N GLU A 679 -3.52 -30.10 -18.83
CA GLU A 679 -2.14 -29.81 -18.43
C GLU A 679 -1.97 -30.37 -17.03
N PRO A 680 -0.98 -31.25 -16.80
CA PRO A 680 -0.78 -31.82 -15.49
C PRO A 680 -0.49 -30.65 -14.55
N LEU A 681 -1.44 -30.38 -13.64
CA LEU A 681 -1.20 -29.60 -12.43
C LEU A 681 0.17 -30.03 -11.93
N ASN A 682 1.12 -29.07 -11.91
CA ASN A 682 2.51 -29.28 -11.50
C ASN A 682 2.57 -30.46 -10.56
N ALA A 683 3.16 -31.57 -11.03
CA ALA A 683 3.49 -32.66 -10.16
C ALA A 683 4.31 -32.02 -9.05
N PHE A 684 3.70 -31.81 -7.89
CA PHE A 684 4.43 -31.72 -6.65
C PHE A 684 5.16 -33.05 -6.64
N GLU A 685 6.39 -33.07 -7.15
CA GLU A 685 7.34 -34.09 -6.77
C GLU A 685 7.28 -34.04 -5.25
N GLU A 686 6.73 -35.11 -4.65
CA GLU A 686 6.75 -35.32 -3.21
C GLU A 686 8.22 -35.47 -2.83
N GLU A 687 8.94 -34.35 -2.83
CA GLU A 687 10.27 -34.24 -2.31
C GLU A 687 10.17 -34.66 -0.84
N ASP A 688 11.01 -35.61 -0.45
CA ASP A 688 11.02 -36.14 0.90
C ASP A 688 11.03 -34.96 1.90
N PRO A 689 10.04 -34.85 2.79
CA PRO A 689 9.95 -33.77 3.76
C PRO A 689 11.23 -33.60 4.60
N MET A 690 12.03 -34.65 4.76
CA MET A 690 13.34 -34.56 5.42
C MET A 690 14.38 -33.91 4.51
N ALA A 691 14.51 -34.36 3.26
CA ALA A 691 15.43 -33.77 2.29
C ALA A 691 15.18 -32.27 2.08
N ARG A 692 13.90 -31.86 2.00
CA ARG A 692 13.51 -30.45 1.91
C ARG A 692 13.93 -29.66 3.15
N PHE A 693 13.73 -30.22 4.34
CA PHE A 693 14.13 -29.58 5.60
C PHE A 693 15.65 -29.35 5.65
N VAL A 694 16.42 -30.39 5.35
CA VAL A 694 17.90 -30.33 5.35
C VAL A 694 18.40 -29.29 4.34
N ARG A 695 17.81 -29.24 3.14
CA ARG A 695 18.19 -28.26 2.11
C ARG A 695 17.93 -26.83 2.55
N VAL A 696 16.74 -26.53 3.09
CA VAL A 696 16.38 -25.18 3.53
C VAL A 696 17.27 -24.71 4.69
N VAL A 697 17.53 -25.56 5.68
CA VAL A 697 18.42 -25.21 6.80
C VAL A 697 19.86 -25.04 6.31
N MET A 698 20.32 -25.88 5.38
CA MET A 698 21.65 -25.74 4.78
C MET A 698 21.80 -24.41 4.03
N ASP A 699 20.78 -24.01 3.28
CA ASP A 699 20.75 -22.75 2.54
C ASP A 699 20.72 -21.53 3.46
N MET A 700 19.94 -21.57 4.56
CA MET A 700 19.97 -20.54 5.61
C MET A 700 21.38 -20.36 6.18
N VAL A 701 22.09 -21.44 6.47
CA VAL A 701 23.46 -21.37 7.01
C VAL A 701 24.46 -20.84 5.98
N LEU A 702 24.35 -21.26 4.71
CA LEU A 702 25.24 -20.81 3.65
C LEU A 702 25.05 -19.34 3.30
N SER A 703 23.80 -18.91 3.11
CA SER A 703 23.45 -17.51 2.83
C SER A 703 23.82 -16.59 3.98
N GLY A 704 23.45 -16.94 5.22
CA GLY A 704 23.78 -16.11 6.38
C GLY A 704 25.28 -16.00 6.66
N ASP A 705 26.06 -17.06 6.43
CA ASP A 705 27.52 -16.96 6.58
C ASP A 705 28.19 -16.15 5.46
N ALA A 706 27.60 -16.14 4.25
CA ALA A 706 28.05 -15.29 3.14
C ALA A 706 27.73 -13.80 3.38
N ASN A 707 26.54 -13.51 3.92
CA ASN A 707 26.08 -12.17 4.25
C ASN A 707 26.73 -11.59 5.51
N GLY A 708 27.40 -12.44 6.31
CA GLY A 708 28.06 -12.03 7.56
C GLY A 708 27.08 -11.80 8.71
N ASP A 709 25.92 -12.45 8.67
CA ASP A 709 24.86 -12.32 9.67
C ASP A 709 25.28 -12.81 11.06
N ASP A 710 24.61 -12.29 12.09
CA ASP A 710 24.83 -12.72 13.46
C ASP A 710 24.33 -14.15 13.67
N VAL A 711 25.24 -15.00 14.16
CA VAL A 711 25.04 -16.45 14.26
C VAL A 711 23.93 -16.81 15.26
N GLU A 712 23.68 -15.95 16.27
CA GLU A 712 22.59 -16.16 17.23
C GLU A 712 21.20 -15.88 16.63
N ASN A 713 21.09 -14.88 15.75
CA ASN A 713 19.84 -14.59 15.03
C ASN A 713 19.50 -15.73 14.05
N LEU A 714 20.47 -16.23 13.30
CA LEU A 714 20.27 -17.40 12.44
C LEU A 714 19.81 -18.63 13.23
N PHE A 715 20.35 -18.84 14.42
CA PHE A 715 19.90 -19.94 15.26
C PHE A 715 18.44 -19.78 15.71
N LEU A 716 17.96 -18.56 15.98
CA LEU A 716 16.55 -18.33 16.28
C LEU A 716 15.66 -18.69 15.09
N GLU A 717 16.07 -18.36 13.87
CA GLU A 717 15.35 -18.72 12.64
C GLU A 717 15.33 -20.24 12.43
N ILE A 718 16.49 -20.90 12.49
CA ILE A 718 16.59 -22.36 12.37
C ILE A 718 15.77 -23.06 13.46
N LYS A 719 15.82 -22.56 14.69
CA LYS A 719 15.02 -23.08 15.81
C LYS A 719 13.52 -22.88 15.58
N SER A 720 13.11 -21.74 15.05
CA SER A 720 11.70 -21.49 14.69
C SER A 720 11.22 -22.43 13.58
N PHE A 721 12.06 -22.66 12.56
CA PHE A 721 11.77 -23.55 11.45
C PHE A 721 11.72 -25.03 11.89
N LYS A 722 12.62 -25.44 12.79
CA LYS A 722 12.58 -26.74 13.48
C LYS A 722 11.22 -26.97 14.16
N PHE A 723 10.72 -25.98 14.91
CA PHE A 723 9.43 -26.10 15.58
C PHE A 723 8.25 -26.12 14.60
N ALA A 724 8.33 -25.32 13.52
CA ALA A 724 7.32 -25.31 12.48
C ALA A 724 7.19 -26.68 11.78
N GLN A 725 8.30 -27.36 11.56
CA GLN A 725 8.36 -28.69 10.92
C GLN A 725 8.32 -29.87 11.92
N ASN A 726 8.18 -29.59 13.22
CA ASN A 726 8.19 -30.58 14.31
C ASN A 726 9.38 -31.55 14.24
N ARG A 727 10.60 -31.03 14.02
CA ARG A 727 11.85 -31.80 13.89
C ARG A 727 12.71 -31.78 15.16
N SER A 728 13.68 -32.68 15.22
CA SER A 728 14.65 -32.77 16.33
C SER A 728 15.87 -31.86 16.12
N PHE A 729 16.66 -31.63 17.19
CA PHE A 729 17.92 -30.88 17.03
C PHE A 729 18.98 -31.73 16.31
N ALA A 730 18.91 -33.05 16.42
CA ALA A 730 19.72 -33.99 15.65
C ALA A 730 19.53 -33.79 14.13
N ASP A 731 18.29 -33.59 13.66
CA ASP A 731 18.00 -33.32 12.24
C ASP A 731 18.54 -31.96 11.79
N CYS A 732 18.59 -30.96 12.70
CA CYS A 732 19.18 -29.66 12.40
C CYS A 732 20.71 -29.78 12.26
N LEU A 733 21.35 -30.57 13.11
CA LEU A 733 22.80 -30.83 13.04
C LEU A 733 23.19 -31.58 11.77
N GLU A 734 22.33 -32.47 11.27
CA GLU A 734 22.48 -33.15 9.98
C GLU A 734 22.54 -32.16 8.81
N ALA A 735 21.91 -30.99 8.92
CA ALA A 735 21.97 -29.93 7.91
C ALA A 735 23.10 -28.91 8.14
N ILE A 736 23.28 -28.45 9.39
CA ILE A 736 24.25 -27.41 9.75
C ILE A 736 25.69 -27.86 9.48
N LEU A 737 26.05 -29.10 9.87
CA LEU A 737 27.44 -29.56 9.76
C LEU A 737 27.90 -29.68 8.28
N PRO A 738 27.13 -30.31 7.37
CA PRO A 738 27.45 -30.28 5.94
C PRO A 738 27.46 -28.86 5.35
N ALA A 739 26.58 -27.97 5.80
CA ALA A 739 26.55 -26.57 5.36
C ALA A 739 27.88 -25.85 5.67
N LEU A 740 28.37 -25.97 6.91
CA LEU A 740 29.65 -25.37 7.33
C LEU A 740 30.83 -25.92 6.53
N CYS A 741 30.82 -27.22 6.23
CA CYS A 741 31.81 -27.82 5.34
C CYS A 741 31.71 -27.28 3.91
N ASN A 742 30.49 -27.09 3.38
CA ASN A 742 30.22 -26.54 2.04
C ASN A 742 30.60 -25.07 1.91
N ALA A 743 30.51 -24.29 2.99
CA ALA A 743 30.81 -22.87 3.02
C ALA A 743 32.30 -22.52 2.81
N ILE A 744 33.20 -23.51 2.68
CA ILE A 744 34.66 -23.29 2.63
C ILE A 744 35.18 -23.47 1.21
N PRO A 745 35.99 -22.54 0.68
CA PRO A 745 36.62 -22.69 -0.63
C PRO A 745 37.66 -23.82 -0.65
N ARG A 746 37.40 -24.86 -1.48
CA ARG A 746 38.20 -26.11 -1.56
C ARG A 746 39.22 -26.15 -2.70
N ALA A 747 39.02 -25.36 -3.75
CA ALA A 747 39.84 -25.43 -4.96
C ALA A 747 41.31 -25.05 -4.70
N ASN A 748 42.24 -25.88 -5.16
CA ASN A 748 43.70 -25.65 -5.15
C ASN A 748 44.36 -25.46 -3.76
N LYS A 749 43.75 -25.95 -2.66
CA LYS A 749 44.32 -25.85 -1.31
C LYS A 749 44.79 -27.20 -0.77
N ALA A 750 45.87 -27.19 0.01
CA ALA A 750 46.37 -28.37 0.72
C ALA A 750 45.39 -28.78 1.85
N PRO A 751 45.28 -30.08 2.22
CA PRO A 751 44.32 -30.55 3.21
C PRO A 751 44.35 -29.80 4.56
N MET A 752 45.55 -29.53 5.09
CA MET A 752 45.68 -28.80 6.37
C MET A 752 45.27 -27.32 6.28
N ALA A 753 45.33 -26.70 5.09
CA ALA A 753 44.84 -25.34 4.90
C ALA A 753 43.30 -25.31 4.84
N ILE A 754 42.66 -26.37 4.33
CA ILE A 754 41.20 -26.55 4.37
C ILE A 754 40.75 -26.72 5.83
N MET A 755 41.48 -27.51 6.62
CA MET A 755 41.22 -27.68 8.06
C MET A 755 41.31 -26.37 8.84
N GLY A 756 42.31 -25.52 8.58
CA GLY A 756 42.43 -24.23 9.26
C GLY A 756 41.23 -23.29 9.03
N LEU A 757 40.68 -23.30 7.81
CA LEU A 757 39.46 -22.54 7.48
C LEU A 757 38.21 -23.16 8.10
N LEU A 758 38.14 -24.50 8.13
CA LEU A 758 37.04 -25.21 8.78
C LEU A 758 37.02 -24.96 10.28
N LYS A 759 38.18 -25.06 10.95
CA LYS A 759 38.31 -24.79 12.38
C LYS A 759 37.79 -23.40 12.75
N ALA A 760 38.17 -22.37 12.00
CA ALA A 760 37.66 -21.01 12.23
C ALA A 760 36.12 -20.91 12.10
N LYS A 761 35.52 -21.64 11.15
CA LYS A 761 34.05 -21.68 11.01
C LYS A 761 33.38 -22.49 12.13
N LEU A 762 33.93 -23.63 12.52
CA LEU A 762 33.41 -24.44 13.63
C LEU A 762 33.48 -23.67 14.96
N GLU A 763 34.57 -22.93 15.20
CA GLU A 763 34.71 -22.05 16.38
C GLU A 763 33.67 -20.94 16.37
N LYS A 764 33.45 -20.27 15.23
CA LYS A 764 32.42 -19.23 15.06
C LYS A 764 31.01 -19.77 15.35
N TRP A 765 30.71 -20.99 14.91
CA TRP A 765 29.39 -21.63 15.05
C TRP A 765 29.24 -22.50 16.31
N SER A 766 30.28 -22.58 17.15
CA SER A 766 30.29 -23.39 18.38
C SER A 766 29.13 -23.08 19.31
N GLY A 767 28.86 -21.79 19.56
CA GLY A 767 27.75 -21.37 20.41
C GLY A 767 26.38 -21.86 19.94
N VAL A 768 26.20 -22.12 18.64
CA VAL A 768 24.95 -22.66 18.07
C VAL A 768 24.90 -24.17 18.18
N VAL A 769 25.99 -24.85 17.80
CA VAL A 769 26.06 -26.31 17.87
C VAL A 769 25.91 -26.78 19.32
N SER A 770 26.57 -26.12 20.28
CA SER A 770 26.43 -26.43 21.71
C SER A 770 24.99 -26.22 22.22
N LYS A 771 24.24 -25.23 21.69
CA LYS A 771 22.82 -25.02 22.04
C LYS A 771 21.89 -26.05 21.41
N CYS A 772 22.30 -26.73 20.33
CA CYS A 772 21.56 -27.83 19.71
C CYS A 772 21.73 -29.14 20.48
N ILE A 773 22.87 -29.34 21.14
CA ILE A 773 23.17 -30.55 21.92
C ILE A 773 22.37 -30.49 23.23
N MET A 774 21.38 -31.38 23.36
CA MET A 774 20.55 -31.49 24.57
C MET A 774 20.84 -32.79 25.32
N ASN A 775 21.02 -33.89 24.58
CA ASN A 775 21.29 -35.23 25.08
C ASN A 775 22.42 -35.89 24.26
N ASP A 776 22.82 -37.09 24.64
CA ASP A 776 23.89 -37.84 23.94
C ASP A 776 23.48 -38.31 22.54
N VAL A 777 22.17 -38.34 22.24
CA VAL A 777 21.64 -38.67 20.91
C VAL A 777 22.14 -37.69 19.85
N GLU A 778 22.17 -36.39 20.17
CA GLU A 778 22.72 -35.39 19.25
C GLU A 778 24.22 -35.57 19.04
N ARG A 779 24.97 -35.91 20.10
CA ARG A 779 26.43 -36.12 20.04
C ARG A 779 26.79 -37.29 19.13
N VAL A 780 26.09 -38.41 19.24
CA VAL A 780 26.25 -39.57 18.34
C VAL A 780 25.94 -39.16 16.88
N LYS A 781 24.89 -38.38 16.67
CA LYS A 781 24.50 -37.92 15.33
C LYS A 781 25.53 -36.99 14.68
N ILE A 782 26.25 -36.17 15.46
CA ILE A 782 27.35 -35.33 14.96
C ILE A 782 28.44 -36.21 14.32
N VAL A 783 28.87 -37.27 15.02
CA VAL A 783 29.89 -38.20 14.53
C VAL A 783 29.40 -38.92 13.26
N ASP A 784 28.19 -39.47 13.28
CA ASP A 784 27.58 -40.14 12.12
C ASP A 784 27.48 -39.22 10.89
N THR A 785 27.06 -37.95 11.09
CA THR A 785 26.90 -36.98 10.00
C THR A 785 28.24 -36.60 9.40
N LEU A 786 29.25 -36.35 10.23
CA LEU A 786 30.59 -36.01 9.76
C LEU A 786 31.27 -37.19 9.04
N ALA A 787 31.08 -38.42 9.55
CA ALA A 787 31.57 -39.63 8.91
C ALA A 787 30.94 -39.83 7.52
N ALA A 788 29.60 -39.80 7.45
CA ALA A 788 28.85 -39.90 6.20
C ALA A 788 29.26 -38.82 5.18
N TYR A 789 29.47 -37.58 5.66
CA TYR A 789 29.90 -36.46 4.83
C TYR A 789 31.31 -36.67 4.24
N CYS A 790 32.26 -37.16 5.05
CA CYS A 790 33.64 -37.43 4.63
C CYS A 790 33.74 -38.63 3.68
N VAL A 791 32.78 -39.55 3.75
CA VAL A 791 32.72 -40.72 2.89
C VAL A 791 32.08 -40.44 1.53
N HIS A 792 31.19 -39.45 1.44
CA HIS A 792 30.47 -39.14 0.21
C HIS A 792 31.42 -38.94 -0.99
N ALA A 793 31.06 -39.49 -2.15
CA ALA A 793 31.94 -39.62 -3.33
C ALA A 793 32.51 -38.27 -3.82
N THR A 794 31.77 -37.17 -3.63
CA THR A 794 32.19 -35.81 -3.99
C THR A 794 33.18 -35.19 -3.01
N ASN A 795 33.20 -35.65 -1.75
CA ASN A 795 33.91 -35.02 -0.64
C ASN A 795 35.12 -35.83 -0.17
N SER A 796 35.13 -37.15 -0.42
CA SER A 796 36.14 -38.10 0.08
C SER A 796 37.58 -37.72 -0.29
N ALA A 797 37.80 -37.15 -1.48
CA ALA A 797 39.12 -36.71 -1.92
C ALA A 797 39.71 -35.56 -1.08
N SER A 798 38.87 -34.70 -0.49
CA SER A 798 39.30 -33.53 0.29
C SER A 798 39.19 -33.76 1.80
N PHE A 799 38.14 -34.43 2.27
CA PHE A 799 37.83 -34.57 3.71
C PHE A 799 38.18 -35.94 4.30
N GLY A 800 38.36 -36.99 3.49
CA GLY A 800 38.63 -38.34 3.99
C GLY A 800 39.91 -38.46 4.83
N SER A 801 40.98 -37.75 4.44
CA SER A 801 42.24 -37.70 5.21
C SER A 801 42.19 -36.70 6.39
N LEU A 802 41.15 -35.86 6.45
CA LEU A 802 40.99 -34.82 7.46
C LEU A 802 40.04 -35.23 8.60
N PHE A 803 39.26 -36.30 8.42
CA PHE A 803 38.24 -36.76 9.37
C PHE A 803 38.75 -36.83 10.82
N ARG A 804 39.94 -37.40 11.03
CA ARG A 804 40.63 -37.43 12.33
C ARG A 804 40.74 -36.05 13.00
N TYR A 805 41.19 -35.06 12.24
CA TYR A 805 41.38 -33.69 12.74
C TYR A 805 40.05 -32.97 12.95
N ILE A 806 39.01 -33.32 12.17
CA ILE A 806 37.65 -32.77 12.36
C ILE A 806 37.07 -33.29 13.67
N LEU A 807 37.24 -34.59 13.94
CA LEU A 807 36.86 -35.19 15.21
C LEU A 807 37.66 -34.60 16.38
N GLN A 808 38.95 -34.31 16.19
CA GLN A 808 39.74 -33.64 17.22
C GLN A 808 39.16 -32.26 17.56
N VAL A 809 38.84 -31.45 16.55
CA VAL A 809 38.27 -30.11 16.76
C VAL A 809 36.88 -30.21 17.39
N ALA A 810 36.07 -31.20 17.01
CA ALA A 810 34.77 -31.44 17.63
C ALA A 810 34.90 -31.88 19.11
N TYR A 811 35.94 -32.64 19.45
CA TYR A 811 36.28 -33.02 20.83
C TYR A 811 36.77 -31.80 21.62
N ASP A 812 37.71 -31.01 21.07
CA ASP A 812 38.22 -29.77 21.69
C ASP A 812 37.13 -28.71 21.95
N LEU A 813 36.01 -28.76 21.20
CA LEU A 813 34.86 -27.86 21.34
C LEU A 813 33.73 -28.43 22.23
N ASP A 814 33.96 -29.54 22.91
CA ASP A 814 32.99 -30.26 23.76
C ASP A 814 31.71 -30.71 23.02
N TRP A 815 31.79 -30.93 21.71
CA TRP A 815 30.63 -31.39 20.92
C TRP A 815 30.42 -32.91 21.04
N ILE A 816 31.50 -33.67 21.20
CA ILE A 816 31.51 -35.13 21.28
C ILE A 816 32.31 -35.58 22.50
N THR A 817 31.99 -36.77 23.03
CA THR A 817 32.68 -37.40 24.17
C THR A 817 33.37 -38.70 23.72
N GLU A 818 34.26 -39.24 24.55
CA GLU A 818 35.00 -40.48 24.27
C GLU A 818 34.06 -41.66 24.04
N GLU A 819 33.05 -41.80 24.90
CA GLU A 819 31.99 -42.81 24.76
C GLU A 819 31.28 -42.75 23.40
N THR A 820 31.05 -41.55 22.86
CA THR A 820 30.38 -41.39 21.55
C THR A 820 31.29 -41.78 20.38
N VAL A 821 32.61 -41.56 20.51
CA VAL A 821 33.60 -41.94 19.51
C VAL A 821 33.80 -43.46 19.52
N PHE A 822 33.91 -44.07 20.70
CA PHE A 822 33.99 -45.54 20.83
C PHE A 822 32.69 -46.22 20.39
N GLY A 823 31.53 -45.64 20.69
CA GLY A 823 30.24 -46.14 20.20
C GLY A 823 30.12 -46.12 18.66
N TRP A 824 30.72 -45.13 17.99
CA TRP A 824 30.82 -45.12 16.53
C TRP A 824 31.82 -46.16 16.01
N GLU A 825 32.98 -46.32 16.65
CA GLU A 825 33.96 -47.36 16.31
C GLU A 825 33.34 -48.77 16.36
N ASP A 826 32.64 -49.10 17.44
CA ASP A 826 31.97 -50.39 17.63
C ASP A 826 30.89 -50.62 16.56
N LYS A 827 30.12 -49.58 16.22
CA LYS A 827 29.10 -49.61 15.16
C LYS A 827 29.72 -49.92 13.80
N VAL A 828 30.82 -49.24 13.44
CA VAL A 828 31.52 -49.44 12.15
C VAL A 828 32.22 -50.81 12.08
N LEU A 829 32.71 -51.33 13.20
CA LEU A 829 33.29 -52.67 13.31
C LEU A 829 32.24 -53.78 13.17
N ALA A 830 31.01 -53.53 13.63
CA ALA A 830 29.89 -54.46 13.50
C ALA A 830 29.33 -54.54 12.06
N GLU A 831 29.59 -53.54 11.22
CA GLU A 831 29.14 -53.48 9.83
C GLU A 831 30.04 -54.27 8.85
N ALA A 832 29.54 -54.51 7.62
CA ALA A 832 30.22 -55.33 6.63
C ALA A 832 31.58 -54.74 6.20
N PRO A 833 32.60 -55.57 5.87
CA PRO A 833 33.94 -55.12 5.46
C PRO A 833 34.00 -54.19 4.24
N SER A 834 32.90 -54.10 3.49
CA SER A 834 32.71 -53.24 2.31
C SER A 834 32.08 -51.89 2.64
N HIS A 835 31.72 -51.61 3.91
CA HIS A 835 31.14 -50.33 4.30
C HIS A 835 32.19 -49.22 4.15
N PRO A 836 31.86 -48.10 3.48
CA PRO A 836 32.86 -47.11 3.12
C PRO A 836 33.44 -46.34 4.32
N GLU A 837 32.76 -46.32 5.48
CA GLU A 837 33.30 -45.78 6.74
C GLU A 837 34.43 -46.63 7.34
N GLN A 838 34.54 -47.92 6.99
CA GLN A 838 35.69 -48.73 7.42
C GLN A 838 37.02 -48.24 6.84
N ALA A 839 36.99 -47.53 5.72
CA ALA A 839 38.19 -46.92 5.15
C ALA A 839 38.71 -45.76 6.02
N LEU A 840 37.81 -45.04 6.71
CA LEU A 840 38.18 -44.00 7.67
C LEU A 840 38.78 -44.60 8.95
N LEU A 841 38.20 -45.69 9.45
CA LEU A 841 38.67 -46.38 10.66
C LEU A 841 40.06 -47.03 10.47
N LYS A 842 40.36 -47.56 9.28
CA LYS A 842 41.66 -48.20 8.95
C LYS A 842 42.78 -47.19 8.65
N ALA A 843 42.49 -45.89 8.68
CA ALA A 843 43.52 -44.86 8.49
C ALA A 843 44.46 -44.82 9.70
N ALA A 844 45.78 -44.86 9.47
CA ALA A 844 46.79 -44.86 10.54
C ALA A 844 46.61 -43.69 11.54
N ALA A 845 46.30 -42.50 11.02
CA ALA A 845 46.06 -41.31 11.84
C ALA A 845 44.80 -41.39 12.73
N MET A 846 43.80 -42.21 12.35
CA MET A 846 42.61 -42.44 13.16
C MET A 846 42.89 -43.48 14.25
N GLN A 847 43.69 -44.50 13.95
CA GLN A 847 44.10 -45.51 14.94
C GLN A 847 44.98 -44.91 16.04
N GLU A 848 45.95 -44.05 15.67
CA GLU A 848 46.77 -43.31 16.64
C GLU A 848 45.92 -42.42 17.58
N PHE A 849 44.77 -41.93 17.11
CA PHE A 849 43.88 -41.14 17.96
C PHE A 849 43.05 -41.96 18.92
N LEU A 850 42.52 -43.09 18.45
CA LEU A 850 41.74 -43.99 19.30
C LEU A 850 42.63 -44.60 20.37
N GLU A 851 43.90 -44.86 20.06
CA GLU A 851 44.90 -45.28 21.05
C GLU A 851 45.20 -44.16 22.06
N TRP A 852 45.40 -42.91 21.59
CA TRP A 852 45.56 -41.76 22.48
C TRP A 852 44.35 -41.53 23.41
N LEU A 853 43.12 -41.62 22.90
CA LEU A 853 41.91 -41.49 23.73
C LEU A 853 41.83 -42.60 24.80
N ARG A 854 42.22 -43.83 24.46
CA ARG A 854 42.22 -44.94 25.43
C ARG A 854 43.33 -44.82 26.47
N GLU A 855 44.45 -44.20 26.13
CA GLU A 855 45.55 -43.91 27.07
C GLU A 855 45.19 -42.77 28.04
N ASP A 856 44.38 -41.80 27.62
CA ASP A 856 43.93 -40.66 28.46
C ASP A 856 42.85 -41.09 29.47
N ASP A 857 41.97 -42.03 29.12
CA ASP A 857 40.91 -42.58 29.98
C ASP A 857 41.49 -43.37 31.19
N ASP A 858 42.59 -44.11 30.98
CA ASP A 858 43.29 -44.90 32.01
C ASP A 858 44.00 -44.05 33.08
N ASP A 859 44.25 -42.75 32.84
CA ASP A 859 44.93 -41.82 33.77
C ASP A 859 43.93 -41.05 34.69
N SER A 860 42.61 -41.21 34.50
CA SER A 860 41.58 -40.46 35.25
C SER A 860 40.99 -41.20 36.47
N ASP A 861 41.32 -42.48 36.65
CA ASP A 861 40.74 -43.37 37.67
C ASP A 861 41.56 -43.46 38.98
N ASP A 862 42.62 -42.66 39.16
CA ASP A 862 43.62 -42.86 40.23
C ASP A 862 43.61 -41.82 41.38
N ASP A 863 42.57 -40.98 41.53
CA ASP A 863 42.60 -39.88 42.51
C ASP A 863 41.29 -39.63 43.31
N ASP A 864 40.53 -40.66 43.70
CA ASP A 864 39.49 -40.53 44.74
C ASP A 864 39.31 -41.84 45.55
N ASP A 865 40.33 -42.19 46.33
CA ASP A 865 40.20 -43.12 47.48
C ASP A 865 40.82 -42.41 48.70
N ASP A 866 40.04 -41.57 49.40
CA ASP A 866 40.19 -41.37 50.84
C ASP A 866 38.98 -40.63 51.44
N ASP A 867 38.54 -41.17 52.58
CA ASP A 867 37.70 -40.57 53.63
C ASP A 867 36.16 -40.64 53.51
N ASP A 868 35.67 -41.78 54.01
CA ASP A 868 34.91 -41.88 55.26
C ASP A 868 33.56 -41.12 55.45
N ASP A 869 32.57 -41.98 55.69
CA ASP A 869 31.61 -41.92 56.79
C ASP A 869 30.43 -40.93 56.79
N ASP A 870 29.34 -41.53 57.27
CA ASP A 870 28.27 -40.95 58.05
C ASP A 870 27.11 -40.23 57.34
N SER A 871 26.04 -41.03 57.22
CA SER A 871 24.77 -40.81 57.94
C SER A 871 23.67 -39.95 57.29
N ASP A 872 22.52 -40.62 57.21
CA ASP A 872 21.18 -40.19 57.62
C ASP A 872 20.46 -39.01 56.92
N ASP A 873 19.25 -39.36 56.48
CA ASP A 873 17.99 -38.60 56.61
C ASP A 873 17.91 -37.16 56.03
N GLU A 874 17.25 -37.00 54.88
CA GLU A 874 15.86 -36.46 54.73
C GLU A 874 15.43 -36.34 53.26
#